data_AF-A0A194UNW6-F1
#
_entry.id   AF-A0A194UNW6-F1
#
_cell.length_a   1.000
_cell.length_b   1.000
_cell.length_c   1.000
_cell.angle_alpha   90.00
_cell.angle_beta   90.00
_cell.angle_gamma   90.00
#
_symmetry.space_group_name_H-M   'P 1'
#
loop_
_entity.id
_entity.type
_entity.pdbx_description
1 polymer ?
#
loop_
_entity_poly.entity_id
_entity_poly.type
_entity_poly.pdbx_seq_one_letter_code
_entity_poly.pdbx_strand_id
1 'polypeptide(L)'
;MSTMVFDGPGSAGKAVKRPRPVKSCNSCRQRKLRCDRTCPCSQCNKSNRPCKYANEHEPGPLSEGSDVEASPRPTKRPHRPAPPYADVPPPQPHSTPGSVVGGGGGSLNEQPRGVPGSVLDYFGARLERLEKFVFNPSASSAGGGPEWGPPRAQYAPYATVTGSPTTIRSLSVKGNLRTRFFGQNETRVLLNLFDEAREFILNRSRGDDIRMLFEQLYKIYRTLQEESRRALAPIPVFTDSMLPVQKRMADILPSKPICDRLLEAYIAMSEGLYRVVHVPSFKAEYESFWAQTGVSDGFLPRLMCMLSLGARFETEARGLSRDRTDGIHAPTACALARGWLDGLRGKQLVDIDTLQCEVLHLHASRMMSSRNQESWTQLGFIVRMAMTMGLHRDPDEFPQIRPFYAELRRRLWYTVVDMDLHVALACNLPCAVREGEYTCRPPSNLDDNDIFPDMNKLPPSKPIDEYTNSQLQAYASRTLTQRIRVSSIINRLDTIRDFQEVLDCGIKLEQLLDDVNLLFPRRNQTLDPRAKFKEWRMRALLDMHVRRPLLALYRPFALSTVECPSHITTSYLKSSMAAFSVCYFIKSANEQAARNKMAALNGQLPSPDAMQQDGLGFINALDNRMVWSTQGMTRAVQQTLDSFVAMVKDSSCDLKDTLILSVVLNSVKGATHEERIQRITEGIAKIVDASMMSLNTNPEAVANMPMMSGPNTPVDPYAPQGIYSPATFFDDFACWDTDQWDLSTVPVGMK
;
A
#
# COMPACT_ATOMS: atom_id res chain seq x y z
N MET A 1 11.24 -60.81 11.91
CA MET A 1 11.90 -61.87 11.12
C MET A 1 12.49 -61.23 9.88
N SER A 2 13.82 -61.29 9.80
CA SER A 2 14.71 -60.75 8.76
C SER A 2 14.60 -61.48 7.42
N THR A 3 14.93 -60.79 6.32
CA THR A 3 16.08 -61.01 5.37
C THR A 3 15.86 -60.12 4.13
N MET A 4 16.65 -59.07 3.82
CA MET A 4 18.05 -58.95 3.35
C MET A 4 18.45 -59.81 2.15
N VAL A 5 18.73 -59.18 0.99
CA VAL A 5 19.85 -59.50 0.07
C VAL A 5 20.41 -58.20 -0.55
N PHE A 6 21.73 -58.20 -0.76
CA PHE A 6 22.74 -57.14 -0.90
C PHE A 6 22.85 -56.38 -2.25
N ASP A 7 23.54 -55.23 -2.16
CA ASP A 7 23.98 -54.25 -3.18
C ASP A 7 25.18 -54.65 -4.06
N GLY A 8 25.26 -53.99 -5.24
CA GLY A 8 26.50 -53.49 -5.90
C GLY A 8 26.58 -53.64 -7.44
N PRO A 9 27.40 -52.84 -8.16
CA PRO A 9 27.32 -51.38 -8.32
C PRO A 9 27.34 -50.92 -9.81
N GLY A 10 26.85 -49.71 -10.11
CA GLY A 10 27.36 -48.93 -11.26
C GLY A 10 26.33 -48.21 -12.16
N SER A 11 26.33 -46.87 -12.09
CA SER A 11 26.28 -45.93 -13.23
C SER A 11 25.75 -44.56 -12.76
N ALA A 12 26.65 -43.74 -12.22
CA ALA A 12 26.37 -42.34 -11.91
C ALA A 12 26.04 -41.56 -13.20
N GLY A 13 24.91 -40.85 -13.19
CA GLY A 13 24.48 -39.95 -14.27
C GLY A 13 25.46 -38.79 -14.47
N LYS A 14 25.71 -38.45 -15.75
CA LYS A 14 26.69 -37.44 -16.19
C LYS A 14 26.30 -36.03 -15.69
N ALA A 15 27.20 -35.42 -14.91
CA ALA A 15 27.13 -34.02 -14.51
C ALA A 15 27.32 -33.08 -15.71
N VAL A 16 26.44 -32.08 -15.84
CA VAL A 16 26.56 -30.97 -16.80
C VAL A 16 27.77 -30.11 -16.40
N LYS A 17 28.84 -30.14 -17.20
CA LYS A 17 30.04 -29.33 -16.98
C LYS A 17 29.76 -27.85 -17.29
N ARG A 18 29.93 -26.98 -16.28
CA ARG A 18 29.88 -25.51 -16.47
C ARG A 18 30.94 -25.06 -17.49
N PRO A 19 30.61 -24.16 -18.44
CA PRO A 19 31.60 -23.65 -19.39
C PRO A 19 32.71 -22.87 -18.66
N ARG A 20 33.96 -23.06 -19.08
CA ARG A 20 35.11 -22.37 -18.45
C ARG A 20 35.04 -20.87 -18.71
N PRO A 21 35.34 -20.01 -17.71
CA PRO A 21 35.39 -18.57 -17.89
C PRO A 21 36.40 -18.17 -18.97
N VAL A 22 35.99 -17.30 -19.89
CA VAL A 22 36.83 -16.84 -21.00
C VAL A 22 37.74 -15.72 -20.51
N LYS A 23 39.05 -16.01 -20.42
CA LYS A 23 40.07 -15.09 -19.87
C LYS A 23 40.69 -14.15 -20.92
N SER A 24 40.10 -13.99 -22.10
CA SER A 24 40.66 -13.20 -23.21
C SER A 24 39.59 -12.25 -23.76
N CYS A 25 39.97 -11.05 -24.20
CA CYS A 25 39.01 -10.10 -24.76
C CYS A 25 38.39 -10.63 -26.07
N ASN A 26 37.20 -10.14 -26.42
CA ASN A 26 36.43 -10.60 -27.58
C ASN A 26 37.21 -10.41 -28.89
N SER A 27 37.90 -9.28 -29.04
CA SER A 27 38.71 -8.95 -30.23
C SER A 27 39.90 -9.90 -30.42
N CYS A 28 40.62 -10.23 -29.35
CA CYS A 28 41.73 -11.20 -29.41
C CYS A 28 41.21 -12.63 -29.63
N ARG A 29 40.09 -13.00 -29.00
CA ARG A 29 39.48 -14.32 -29.13
C ARG A 29 38.99 -14.60 -30.55
N GLN A 30 38.26 -13.67 -31.16
CA GLN A 30 37.76 -13.81 -32.54
C GLN A 30 38.92 -14.00 -33.53
N ARG A 31 40.05 -13.34 -33.28
CA ARG A 31 41.22 -13.38 -34.17
C ARG A 31 42.26 -14.42 -33.76
N LYS A 32 41.99 -15.22 -32.72
CA LYS A 32 42.91 -16.23 -32.15
C LYS A 32 44.30 -15.66 -31.80
N LEU A 33 44.35 -14.40 -31.34
CA LEU A 33 45.58 -13.72 -30.91
C LEU A 33 45.76 -13.83 -29.40
N ARG A 34 47.02 -13.84 -28.94
CA ARG A 34 47.35 -13.81 -27.51
C ARG A 34 46.89 -12.49 -26.88
N CYS A 35 46.21 -12.57 -25.74
CA CYS A 35 45.71 -11.41 -24.98
C CYS A 35 46.46 -11.32 -23.65
N ASP A 36 47.06 -10.18 -23.37
CA ASP A 36 47.81 -9.86 -22.14
C ASP A 36 46.92 -9.38 -20.99
N ARG A 37 45.60 -9.35 -21.19
CA ARG A 37 44.58 -9.13 -20.15
C ARG A 37 44.54 -7.74 -19.52
N THR A 38 45.32 -6.78 -20.02
CA THR A 38 45.18 -5.36 -19.69
C THR A 38 43.95 -4.78 -20.42
N CYS A 39 43.42 -3.63 -19.96
CA CYS A 39 42.28 -2.98 -20.58
C CYS A 39 42.61 -1.50 -20.86
N PRO A 40 42.82 -1.09 -22.13
CA PRO A 40 42.84 -1.93 -23.34
C PRO A 40 44.07 -2.86 -23.41
N CYS A 41 43.92 -4.06 -23.98
CA CYS A 41 44.99 -5.05 -24.11
C CYS A 41 46.04 -4.56 -25.13
N SER A 42 47.33 -4.88 -24.96
CA SER A 42 48.40 -4.30 -25.81
C SER A 42 48.21 -4.57 -27.29
N GLN A 43 47.65 -5.73 -27.65
CA GLN A 43 47.38 -6.09 -29.04
C GLN A 43 46.19 -5.32 -29.63
N CYS A 44 45.14 -5.06 -28.84
CA CYS A 44 44.04 -4.20 -29.24
C CYS A 44 44.46 -2.73 -29.32
N ASN A 45 45.34 -2.29 -28.42
CA ASN A 45 45.89 -0.94 -28.42
C ASN A 45 46.75 -0.70 -29.67
N LYS A 46 47.71 -1.60 -29.97
CA LYS A 46 48.56 -1.53 -31.17
C LYS A 46 47.80 -1.57 -32.49
N SER A 47 46.65 -2.28 -32.51
CA SER A 47 45.83 -2.39 -33.71
C SER A 47 44.67 -1.38 -33.78
N ASN A 48 44.60 -0.46 -32.80
CA ASN A 48 43.55 0.53 -32.61
C ASN A 48 42.12 -0.07 -32.70
N ARG A 49 41.86 -1.10 -31.88
CA ARG A 49 40.59 -1.86 -31.88
C ARG A 49 39.90 -1.81 -30.52
N PRO A 50 38.55 -1.89 -30.50
CA PRO A 50 37.81 -1.97 -29.26
C PRO A 50 38.20 -3.22 -28.46
N CYS A 51 38.70 -3.02 -27.25
CA CYS A 51 39.04 -4.08 -26.31
C CYS A 51 37.90 -4.25 -25.30
N LYS A 52 37.03 -5.25 -25.51
CA LYS A 52 35.92 -5.57 -24.61
C LYS A 52 36.05 -7.00 -24.11
N TYR A 53 35.94 -7.22 -22.81
CA TYR A 53 35.76 -8.54 -22.22
C TYR A 53 34.26 -8.80 -22.06
N ALA A 54 33.83 -10.04 -22.19
CA ALA A 54 32.44 -10.39 -21.89
C ALA A 54 32.21 -10.21 -20.39
N ASN A 55 31.33 -9.26 -20.01
CA ASN A 55 30.84 -9.16 -18.65
C ASN A 55 30.01 -10.41 -18.33
N GLU A 56 30.10 -10.94 -17.11
CA GLU A 56 29.46 -12.20 -16.70
C GLU A 56 27.92 -12.19 -16.72
N HIS A 57 27.26 -11.20 -17.33
CA HIS A 57 25.80 -11.07 -17.36
C HIS A 57 25.27 -10.54 -18.71
N GLU A 58 25.67 -11.13 -19.84
CA GLU A 58 24.83 -11.10 -21.06
C GLU A 58 24.81 -12.46 -21.79
N PRO A 59 23.62 -13.07 -21.99
CA PRO A 59 23.48 -14.31 -22.76
C PRO A 59 23.55 -14.02 -24.27
N GLY A 60 24.55 -14.59 -24.95
CA GLY A 60 24.65 -14.55 -26.40
C GLY A 60 23.64 -15.46 -27.11
N PRO A 61 23.35 -15.24 -28.40
CA PRO A 61 22.32 -15.97 -29.14
C PRO A 61 22.67 -17.45 -29.31
N LEU A 62 21.68 -18.31 -29.11
CA LEU A 62 21.75 -19.74 -29.39
C LEU A 62 21.99 -19.97 -30.89
N SER A 63 23.11 -20.60 -31.22
CA SER A 63 23.37 -21.16 -32.55
C SER A 63 23.04 -22.64 -32.51
N GLU A 64 21.91 -23.02 -33.10
CA GLU A 64 21.57 -24.40 -33.43
C GLU A 64 22.46 -24.91 -34.58
N GLY A 65 23.05 -26.08 -34.39
CA GLY A 65 23.72 -26.87 -35.42
C GLY A 65 23.03 -28.20 -35.57
N SER A 66 22.24 -28.31 -36.63
CA SER A 66 21.91 -29.46 -37.50
C SER A 66 22.16 -30.90 -37.02
N ASP A 67 21.14 -31.76 -37.19
CA ASP A 67 21.25 -33.01 -37.95
C ASP A 67 19.91 -33.40 -38.63
N VAL A 68 20.04 -34.22 -39.67
CA VAL A 68 19.24 -34.40 -40.91
C VAL A 68 18.13 -35.46 -40.79
N GLU A 69 16.94 -35.29 -41.44
CA GLU A 69 16.36 -36.27 -42.42
C GLU A 69 15.04 -35.84 -43.13
N ALA A 70 15.04 -36.03 -44.47
CA ALA A 70 13.96 -36.28 -45.46
C ALA A 70 12.69 -35.38 -45.67
N SER A 71 12.44 -35.07 -46.96
CA SER A 71 11.26 -34.42 -47.60
C SER A 71 10.06 -35.39 -47.81
N PRO A 72 8.84 -35.02 -48.34
CA PRO A 72 8.49 -33.84 -49.15
C PRO A 72 7.13 -33.10 -48.89
N ARG A 73 7.13 -31.79 -49.21
CA ARG A 73 6.07 -30.88 -49.78
C ARG A 73 4.57 -31.00 -49.37
N PRO A 74 3.87 -29.86 -49.18
CA PRO A 74 3.27 -29.20 -50.37
C PRO A 74 3.22 -27.66 -50.39
N THR A 75 3.33 -27.17 -51.64
CA THR A 75 2.68 -26.02 -52.30
C THR A 75 2.77 -24.58 -51.75
N LYS A 76 3.37 -23.75 -52.61
CA LYS A 76 3.43 -22.28 -52.66
C LYS A 76 2.04 -21.61 -52.64
N ARG A 77 1.94 -20.45 -51.97
CA ARG A 77 1.30 -19.26 -52.53
C ARG A 77 2.12 -17.98 -52.26
N PRO A 78 2.11 -17.01 -53.19
CA PRO A 78 3.10 -15.93 -53.24
C PRO A 78 2.60 -14.63 -52.63
N HIS A 79 3.57 -13.81 -52.20
CA HIS A 79 3.45 -12.37 -52.03
C HIS A 79 2.84 -11.69 -53.26
N ARG A 80 2.03 -10.64 -53.04
CA ARG A 80 1.86 -9.54 -53.99
C ARG A 80 2.12 -8.19 -53.30
N PRO A 81 2.77 -7.22 -53.97
CA PRO A 81 3.19 -5.94 -53.41
C PRO A 81 2.13 -4.84 -53.54
N ALA A 82 2.33 -3.76 -52.80
CA ALA A 82 1.56 -2.51 -52.82
C ALA A 82 1.60 -1.77 -54.18
N PRO A 83 0.57 -0.98 -54.54
CA PRO A 83 0.60 -0.04 -55.66
C PRO A 83 0.89 1.42 -55.24
N PRO A 84 1.29 2.29 -56.19
CA PRO A 84 1.91 3.59 -55.93
C PRO A 84 1.01 4.82 -56.15
N TYR A 85 1.55 5.96 -55.70
CA TYR A 85 1.10 7.36 -55.75
C TYR A 85 0.66 7.93 -57.12
N ALA A 86 -0.27 8.89 -57.06
CA ALA A 86 -0.43 10.10 -57.92
C ALA A 86 -1.61 10.92 -57.32
N ASP A 87 -1.75 12.25 -57.32
CA ASP A 87 -0.96 13.46 -57.62
C ASP A 87 -1.76 14.63 -57.00
N VAL A 88 -1.12 15.68 -56.47
CA VAL A 88 -1.80 16.91 -56.00
C VAL A 88 -1.07 18.14 -56.57
N PRO A 89 -1.76 19.06 -57.28
CA PRO A 89 -1.23 20.38 -57.67
C PRO A 89 -1.74 21.54 -56.77
N PRO A 90 -1.12 22.75 -56.87
CA PRO A 90 -0.98 23.73 -55.78
C PRO A 90 -2.04 24.86 -55.75
N PRO A 91 -2.03 25.78 -54.75
CA PRO A 91 -3.12 26.72 -54.47
C PRO A 91 -2.89 28.19 -54.90
N GLN A 92 -3.99 28.97 -54.83
CA GLN A 92 -4.17 30.44 -54.61
C GLN A 92 -4.98 31.17 -55.73
N PRO A 93 -5.58 32.38 -55.52
CA PRO A 93 -6.14 33.05 -54.33
C PRO A 93 -7.49 33.85 -54.59
N HIS A 94 -7.93 34.67 -53.59
CA HIS A 94 -8.91 35.81 -53.62
C HIS A 94 -10.41 35.51 -53.37
N SER A 95 -11.31 36.36 -52.84
CA SER A 95 -11.38 37.59 -52.01
C SER A 95 -12.89 37.94 -51.89
N THR A 96 -13.44 38.18 -50.67
CA THR A 96 -14.57 39.07 -50.18
C THR A 96 -15.82 39.35 -51.09
N PRO A 97 -16.94 40.08 -50.71
CA PRO A 97 -17.21 40.99 -49.56
C PRO A 97 -18.67 41.03 -48.97
N GLY A 98 -18.89 41.92 -47.99
CA GLY A 98 -20.19 42.52 -47.59
C GLY A 98 -20.39 42.55 -46.06
N SER A 99 -20.76 43.63 -45.36
CA SER A 99 -21.51 44.84 -45.72
C SER A 99 -21.34 45.94 -44.64
N VAL A 100 -21.68 47.20 -44.98
CA VAL A 100 -21.55 48.41 -44.13
C VAL A 100 -22.86 49.25 -44.17
N VAL A 101 -23.13 50.00 -43.07
CA VAL A 101 -23.79 51.33 -42.92
C VAL A 101 -25.26 51.44 -42.44
N GLY A 102 -25.43 52.27 -41.39
CA GLY A 102 -26.50 53.30 -41.20
C GLY A 102 -27.12 53.33 -39.78
N GLY A 103 -27.32 54.42 -39.02
CA GLY A 103 -27.09 55.88 -39.14
C GLY A 103 -27.93 56.67 -38.08
N GLY A 104 -27.45 57.86 -37.64
CA GLY A 104 -28.16 58.98 -36.96
C GLY A 104 -28.34 58.91 -35.42
N GLY A 105 -28.28 59.94 -34.56
CA GLY A 105 -28.04 61.40 -34.57
C GLY A 105 -28.41 61.95 -33.16
N GLY A 106 -27.57 62.70 -32.41
CA GLY A 106 -27.75 64.14 -32.13
C GLY A 106 -27.71 64.57 -30.62
N SER A 107 -26.81 65.54 -30.32
CA SER A 107 -26.83 66.65 -29.32
C SER A 107 -26.68 66.49 -27.77
N LEU A 108 -25.50 66.93 -27.28
CA LEU A 108 -25.14 67.84 -26.14
C LEU A 108 -26.08 68.04 -24.91
N ASN A 109 -25.61 67.77 -23.67
CA ASN A 109 -25.12 68.76 -22.69
C ASN A 109 -24.61 68.15 -21.34
N GLU A 110 -23.77 68.90 -20.62
CA GLU A 110 -22.84 68.58 -19.51
C GLU A 110 -23.41 68.18 -18.11
N GLN A 111 -22.85 67.11 -17.50
CA GLN A 111 -22.07 67.01 -16.21
C GLN A 111 -22.86 66.79 -14.87
N PRO A 112 -22.26 66.24 -13.77
CA PRO A 112 -20.86 65.78 -13.53
C PRO A 112 -20.67 64.40 -12.79
N ARG A 113 -19.46 63.83 -12.98
CA ARG A 113 -18.56 63.08 -12.06
C ARG A 113 -19.09 61.94 -11.16
N GLY A 114 -18.59 60.72 -11.42
CA GLY A 114 -18.51 59.62 -10.42
C GLY A 114 -17.70 58.37 -10.85
N VAL A 115 -16.39 58.36 -10.52
CA VAL A 115 -15.51 57.22 -10.08
C VAL A 115 -15.39 55.93 -10.97
N PRO A 116 -14.40 55.02 -10.76
CA PRO A 116 -13.44 54.58 -11.78
C PRO A 116 -13.79 53.25 -12.49
N GLY A 117 -13.25 53.10 -13.71
CA GLY A 117 -13.39 51.93 -14.57
C GLY A 117 -13.05 50.59 -13.89
N SER A 118 -13.83 49.59 -14.27
CA SER A 118 -14.03 48.33 -13.56
C SER A 118 -12.83 47.38 -13.65
N VAL A 119 -12.70 46.56 -12.61
CA VAL A 119 -11.77 45.42 -12.46
C VAL A 119 -11.76 44.47 -13.68
N LEU A 120 -12.83 44.47 -14.48
CA LEU A 120 -12.97 43.69 -15.71
C LEU A 120 -12.04 44.18 -16.85
N ASP A 121 -11.79 45.48 -16.98
CA ASP A 121 -10.88 46.01 -18.01
C ASP A 121 -9.41 45.66 -17.69
N TYR A 122 -9.07 45.62 -16.41
CA TYR A 122 -7.78 45.15 -15.93
C TYR A 122 -7.59 43.64 -16.20
N PHE A 123 -8.64 42.83 -15.98
CA PHE A 123 -8.58 41.40 -16.27
C PHE A 123 -8.57 41.12 -17.78
N GLY A 124 -9.31 41.88 -18.60
CA GLY A 124 -9.29 41.80 -20.06
C GLY A 124 -7.90 42.09 -20.64
N ALA A 125 -7.30 43.22 -20.23
CA ALA A 125 -5.96 43.60 -20.69
C ALA A 125 -4.83 42.69 -20.15
N ARG A 126 -5.11 41.88 -19.12
CA ARG A 126 -4.19 40.89 -18.55
C ARG A 126 -4.35 39.52 -19.22
N LEU A 127 -5.57 39.12 -19.60
CA LEU A 127 -5.82 37.94 -20.43
C LEU A 127 -5.21 38.11 -21.82
N GLU A 128 -5.40 39.27 -22.45
CA GLU A 128 -4.88 39.53 -23.81
C GLU A 128 -3.33 39.56 -23.84
N ARG A 129 -2.70 39.97 -22.73
CA ARG A 129 -1.24 39.88 -22.54
C ARG A 129 -0.77 38.44 -22.32
N LEU A 130 -1.51 37.64 -21.54
CA LEU A 130 -1.19 36.23 -21.31
C LEU A 130 -1.36 35.39 -22.58
N GLU A 131 -2.38 35.65 -23.38
CA GLU A 131 -2.60 34.99 -24.67
C GLU A 131 -1.47 35.30 -25.67
N LYS A 132 -0.99 36.56 -25.70
CA LYS A 132 0.19 36.93 -26.52
C LYS A 132 1.49 36.24 -26.08
N PHE A 133 1.63 35.84 -24.80
CA PHE A 133 2.78 35.09 -24.30
C PHE A 133 2.68 33.57 -24.53
N VAL A 134 1.47 33.02 -24.55
CA VAL A 134 1.23 31.58 -24.76
C VAL A 134 1.34 31.19 -26.23
N PHE A 135 1.04 32.09 -27.18
CA PHE A 135 1.02 31.78 -28.61
C PHE A 135 2.26 32.20 -29.41
N ASN A 136 3.30 32.81 -28.80
CA ASN A 136 4.51 33.17 -29.54
C ASN A 136 5.80 33.16 -28.68
N PRO A 137 6.44 31.98 -28.46
CA PRO A 137 7.65 31.88 -27.65
C PRO A 137 8.91 32.14 -28.50
N SER A 138 9.05 33.32 -29.10
CA SER A 138 10.34 33.77 -29.68
C SER A 138 10.35 35.25 -30.08
N ALA A 139 10.84 36.11 -29.18
CA ALA A 139 11.37 37.42 -29.56
C ALA A 139 12.35 37.96 -28.49
N SER A 140 13.65 37.68 -28.68
CA SER A 140 14.84 38.43 -28.19
C SER A 140 16.09 37.64 -28.65
N SER A 141 16.64 37.83 -29.84
CA SER A 141 17.61 38.89 -30.15
C SER A 141 18.15 38.67 -31.57
N ALA A 142 18.34 39.76 -32.32
CA ALA A 142 19.07 39.82 -33.60
C ALA A 142 20.59 39.76 -33.33
N GLY A 143 21.48 39.28 -34.21
CA GLY A 143 21.34 38.79 -35.59
C GLY A 143 22.65 38.20 -36.14
N GLY A 144 22.64 37.81 -37.42
CA GLY A 144 23.80 37.36 -38.20
C GLY A 144 23.48 36.15 -39.10
N GLY A 145 23.42 36.36 -40.43
CA GLY A 145 23.03 35.37 -41.44
C GLY A 145 24.10 34.31 -41.81
N PRO A 146 24.00 33.64 -42.98
CA PRO A 146 23.47 32.28 -43.06
C PRO A 146 24.51 31.26 -43.56
N GLU A 147 24.45 30.02 -43.06
CA GLU A 147 25.05 28.89 -43.76
C GLU A 147 24.23 27.60 -43.54
N TRP A 148 24.02 26.88 -44.64
CA TRP A 148 23.03 25.83 -44.82
C TRP A 148 23.41 24.51 -44.14
N GLY A 149 22.47 23.97 -43.35
CA GLY A 149 22.44 22.58 -42.89
C GLY A 149 21.58 22.46 -41.64
N PRO A 150 20.61 21.53 -41.55
CA PRO A 150 19.85 21.36 -40.32
C PRO A 150 20.83 20.93 -39.23
N PRO A 151 20.96 21.66 -38.10
CA PRO A 151 21.71 21.16 -36.98
C PRO A 151 20.98 19.91 -36.50
N ARG A 152 21.69 18.79 -36.50
CA ARG A 152 21.26 17.55 -35.87
C ARG A 152 21.17 17.83 -34.37
N ALA A 153 20.05 18.42 -33.94
CA ALA A 153 19.72 18.55 -32.54
C ALA A 153 19.78 17.15 -31.95
N GLN A 154 20.74 16.95 -31.07
CA GLN A 154 20.76 15.79 -30.19
C GLN A 154 19.42 15.82 -29.45
N TYR A 155 18.52 14.93 -29.83
CA TYR A 155 17.35 14.62 -29.03
C TYR A 155 17.86 14.14 -27.68
N ALA A 156 17.92 15.04 -26.69
CA ALA A 156 17.81 14.62 -25.31
C ALA A 156 16.41 14.01 -25.21
N PRO A 157 16.26 12.70 -24.93
CA PRO A 157 14.94 12.13 -24.81
C PRO A 157 14.34 12.73 -23.54
N TYR A 158 13.28 13.53 -23.72
CA TYR A 158 12.41 13.97 -22.64
C TYR A 158 11.81 12.74 -21.96
N ALA A 159 12.55 12.15 -21.03
CA ALA A 159 11.96 11.26 -20.04
C ALA A 159 11.12 12.16 -19.13
N THR A 160 9.83 11.85 -18.96
CA THR A 160 9.07 12.35 -17.82
C THR A 160 9.87 12.00 -16.58
N VAL A 161 10.57 12.97 -15.99
CA VAL A 161 11.33 12.71 -14.77
C VAL A 161 10.29 12.62 -13.68
N THR A 162 9.90 11.39 -13.34
CA THR A 162 9.23 11.08 -12.07
C THR A 162 10.04 11.75 -10.95
N GLY A 163 9.43 12.11 -9.82
CA GLY A 163 10.15 12.70 -8.68
C GLY A 163 11.49 12.02 -8.40
N SER A 164 12.46 12.74 -7.84
CA SER A 164 13.82 12.23 -7.61
C SER A 164 13.77 10.77 -7.13
N PRO A 165 14.58 9.83 -7.65
CA PRO A 165 14.53 8.42 -7.25
C PRO A 165 14.52 8.22 -5.73
N THR A 166 15.19 9.10 -4.98
CA THR A 166 15.23 9.13 -3.52
C THR A 166 13.88 9.40 -2.84
N THR A 167 12.95 10.08 -3.53
CA THR A 167 11.60 10.42 -3.03
C THR A 167 10.54 9.39 -3.42
N ILE A 168 10.89 8.42 -4.26
CA ILE A 168 10.00 7.34 -4.74
C ILE A 168 10.40 5.99 -4.14
N ARG A 169 11.70 5.78 -3.89
CA ARG A 169 12.23 4.52 -3.39
C ARG A 169 13.54 4.71 -2.64
N SER A 170 13.85 3.77 -1.75
CA SER A 170 15.13 3.71 -1.07
C SER A 170 15.55 2.26 -0.89
N LEU A 171 16.87 2.02 -0.84
CA LEU A 171 17.46 0.73 -0.50
C LEU A 171 18.38 0.94 0.70
N SER A 172 18.09 0.28 1.81
CA SER A 172 19.06 0.16 2.90
C SER A 172 20.03 -0.95 2.57
N VAL A 173 21.33 -0.70 2.75
CA VAL A 173 22.40 -1.67 2.53
C VAL A 173 23.27 -1.67 3.78
N LYS A 174 23.27 -2.78 4.53
CA LYS A 174 24.11 -2.96 5.73
C LYS A 174 25.20 -3.99 5.44
N GLY A 175 26.45 -3.52 5.41
CA GLY A 175 27.55 -4.30 4.84
C GLY A 175 27.27 -4.64 3.35
N ASN A 176 27.73 -5.79 2.87
CA ASN A 176 27.52 -6.20 1.47
C ASN A 176 26.45 -7.28 1.28
N LEU A 177 25.85 -7.79 2.36
CA LEU A 177 24.98 -8.98 2.32
C LEU A 177 23.54 -8.71 2.76
N ARG A 178 23.26 -7.55 3.36
CA ARG A 178 21.96 -7.25 3.96
C ARG A 178 21.35 -6.06 3.27
N THR A 179 20.23 -6.27 2.60
CA THR A 179 19.53 -5.20 1.88
C THR A 179 18.05 -5.19 2.21
N ARG A 180 17.44 -4.01 2.19
CA ARG A 180 16.00 -3.85 2.36
C ARG A 180 15.47 -2.73 1.49
N PHE A 181 14.43 -3.03 0.73
CA PHE A 181 13.75 -2.07 -0.14
C PHE A 181 12.65 -1.31 0.63
N PHE A 182 12.50 -0.02 0.29
CA PHE A 182 11.48 0.87 0.81
C PHE A 182 10.79 1.60 -0.33
N GLY A 183 9.46 1.60 -0.28
CA GLY A 183 8.58 2.23 -1.24
C GLY A 183 8.30 3.72 -1.00
N GLN A 184 7.60 4.35 -1.93
CA GLN A 184 7.23 5.78 -1.86
C GLN A 184 6.35 6.15 -0.66
N ASN A 185 5.71 5.16 -0.03
CA ASN A 185 4.82 5.32 1.12
C ASN A 185 5.52 5.07 2.45
N GLU A 186 6.76 4.58 2.44
CA GLU A 186 7.53 4.31 3.65
C GLU A 186 8.03 5.61 4.27
N THR A 187 7.89 5.75 5.59
CA THR A 187 8.24 6.96 6.35
C THR A 187 9.64 7.49 6.04
N ARG A 188 10.61 6.59 5.86
CA ARG A 188 11.99 6.94 5.44
C ARG A 188 12.03 7.66 4.09
N VAL A 189 11.25 7.19 3.11
CA VAL A 189 11.20 7.78 1.78
C VAL A 189 10.40 9.08 1.81
N LEU A 190 9.34 9.15 2.61
CA LEU A 190 8.56 10.38 2.84
C LEU A 190 9.43 11.52 3.39
N LEU A 191 10.35 11.22 4.31
CA LEU A 191 11.26 12.21 4.91
C LEU A 191 12.17 12.89 3.88
N ASN A 192 12.46 12.25 2.75
CA ASN A 192 13.27 12.86 1.68
C ASN A 192 12.56 14.03 0.98
N LEU A 193 11.29 14.30 1.30
CA LEU A 193 10.54 15.48 0.83
C LEU A 193 10.73 16.70 1.73
N PHE A 194 11.34 16.55 2.91
CA PHE A 194 11.44 17.59 3.92
C PHE A 194 12.89 17.75 4.36
N ASP A 195 13.67 18.55 3.62
CA ASP A 195 15.11 18.70 3.86
C ASP A 195 15.43 19.14 5.29
N GLU A 196 14.67 20.07 5.87
CA GLU A 196 14.91 20.51 7.26
C GLU A 196 14.57 19.43 8.28
N ALA A 197 13.49 18.67 8.09
CA ALA A 197 13.15 17.55 8.98
C ALA A 197 14.22 16.46 8.87
N ARG A 198 14.64 16.15 7.64
CA ARG A 198 15.70 15.19 7.35
C ARG A 198 17.04 15.63 7.93
N GLU A 199 17.42 16.90 7.78
CA GLU A 199 18.65 17.46 8.37
C GLU A 199 18.59 17.46 9.89
N PHE A 200 17.46 17.85 10.49
CA PHE A 200 17.29 17.82 11.94
C PHE A 200 17.53 16.41 12.48
N ILE A 201 16.93 15.42 11.82
CA ILE A 201 17.04 14.02 12.22
C ILE A 201 18.43 13.44 11.94
N LEU A 202 19.07 13.79 10.81
CA LEU A 202 20.37 13.22 10.40
C LEU A 202 21.59 13.93 11.00
N ASN A 203 21.54 15.25 11.17
CA ASN A 203 22.76 16.07 11.26
C ASN A 203 22.86 17.03 12.47
N ARG A 204 21.87 17.13 13.38
CA ARG A 204 21.99 18.08 14.52
C ARG A 204 21.35 17.62 15.83
N SER A 205 21.94 16.60 16.42
CA SER A 205 21.83 16.25 17.85
C SER A 205 23.03 16.78 18.66
N ARG A 206 23.47 18.03 18.42
CA ARG A 206 24.64 18.62 19.09
C ARG A 206 24.31 19.43 20.35
N GLY A 207 23.03 19.75 20.59
CA GLY A 207 22.59 20.27 21.87
C GLY A 207 22.39 19.11 22.83
N ASP A 208 22.98 19.19 24.02
CA ASP A 208 22.86 18.14 25.05
C ASP A 208 21.38 17.85 25.37
N ASP A 209 20.52 18.86 25.37
CA ASP A 209 19.07 18.73 25.61
C ASP A 209 18.36 17.84 24.58
N ILE A 210 18.64 18.03 23.29
CA ILE A 210 18.02 17.24 22.20
C ILE A 210 18.50 15.80 22.27
N ARG A 211 19.80 15.59 22.54
CA ARG A 211 20.37 14.26 22.70
C ARG A 211 19.71 13.51 23.86
N MET A 212 19.51 14.19 24.99
CA MET A 212 18.82 13.62 26.16
C MET A 212 17.37 13.23 25.84
N LEU A 213 16.63 14.06 25.11
CA LEU A 213 15.25 13.73 24.69
C LEU A 213 15.18 12.49 23.81
N PHE A 214 16.09 12.35 22.84
CA PHE A 214 16.14 11.15 21.99
C PHE A 214 16.56 9.90 22.77
N GLU A 215 17.47 10.03 23.74
CA GLU A 215 17.85 8.92 24.62
C GLU A 215 16.66 8.45 25.47
N GLN A 216 15.91 9.38 26.07
CA GLN A 216 14.70 9.08 26.83
C GLN A 216 13.65 8.41 25.93
N LEU A 217 13.41 8.98 24.75
CA LEU A 217 12.46 8.43 23.78
C LEU A 217 12.84 7.01 23.35
N TYR A 218 14.13 6.72 23.16
CA TYR A 218 14.62 5.39 22.85
C TYR A 218 14.28 4.38 23.96
N LYS A 219 14.58 4.72 25.21
CA LYS A 219 14.33 3.85 26.37
C LYS A 219 12.83 3.56 26.55
N ILE A 220 12.01 4.61 26.37
CA ILE A 220 10.55 4.52 26.37
C ILE A 220 10.06 3.60 25.23
N TYR A 221 10.53 3.84 24.00
CA TYR A 221 10.17 3.03 22.84
C TYR A 221 10.48 1.54 23.06
N ARG A 222 11.67 1.22 23.58
CA ARG A 222 12.08 -0.16 23.87
C ARG A 222 11.18 -0.82 24.91
N THR A 223 10.74 -0.06 25.92
CA THR A 223 9.82 -0.55 26.95
C THR A 223 8.45 -0.86 26.33
N LEU A 224 7.88 0.07 25.56
CA LEU A 224 6.62 -0.13 24.85
C LEU A 224 6.69 -1.28 23.83
N GLN A 225 7.81 -1.45 23.14
CA GLN A 225 8.05 -2.55 22.22
C GLN A 225 8.04 -3.90 22.95
N GLU A 226 8.69 -3.99 24.11
CA GLU A 226 8.71 -5.20 24.93
C GLU A 226 7.31 -5.52 25.50
N GLU A 227 6.55 -4.51 25.94
CA GLU A 227 5.14 -4.68 26.33
C GLU A 227 4.28 -5.16 25.17
N SER A 228 4.42 -4.56 23.99
CA SER A 228 3.72 -5.00 22.78
C SER A 228 4.10 -6.43 22.40
N ARG A 229 5.39 -6.80 22.50
CA ARG A 229 5.87 -8.16 22.23
C ARG A 229 5.27 -9.16 23.21
N ARG A 230 5.16 -8.80 24.49
CA ARG A 230 4.50 -9.63 25.52
C ARG A 230 3.00 -9.76 25.29
N ALA A 231 2.32 -8.69 24.89
CA ALA A 231 0.89 -8.70 24.58
C ALA A 231 0.59 -9.56 23.35
N LEU A 232 1.47 -9.55 22.34
CA LEU A 232 1.38 -10.37 21.14
C LEU A 232 1.93 -11.79 21.32
N ALA A 233 2.48 -12.13 22.48
CA ALA A 233 3.00 -13.47 22.73
C ALA A 233 1.84 -14.47 22.89
N PRO A 234 1.85 -15.58 22.13
CA PRO A 234 0.94 -16.69 22.38
C PRO A 234 1.16 -17.27 23.79
N ILE A 235 0.11 -17.86 24.36
CA ILE A 235 0.19 -18.51 25.67
C ILE A 235 0.83 -19.89 25.49
N PRO A 236 2.00 -20.16 26.10
CA PRO A 236 2.76 -21.41 25.91
C PRO A 236 1.99 -22.66 26.34
N VAL A 237 1.21 -22.56 27.43
CA VAL A 237 0.38 -23.67 27.95
C VAL A 237 -0.53 -24.27 26.87
N PHE A 238 -1.00 -23.44 25.93
CA PHE A 238 -1.79 -23.92 24.80
C PHE A 238 -0.92 -24.22 23.58
N THR A 239 0.04 -23.37 23.22
CA THR A 239 0.78 -23.54 21.96
C THR A 239 1.81 -24.68 21.98
N ASP A 240 2.43 -24.94 23.13
CA ASP A 240 3.48 -25.95 23.30
C ASP A 240 2.95 -27.29 23.85
N SER A 241 1.64 -27.36 24.13
CA SER A 241 1.01 -28.57 24.66
C SER A 241 0.98 -29.71 23.65
N MET A 242 1.22 -30.92 24.14
CA MET A 242 1.17 -32.18 23.37
C MET A 242 -0.27 -32.64 23.06
N LEU A 243 -1.29 -31.94 23.55
CA LEU A 243 -2.68 -32.26 23.23
C LEU A 243 -2.97 -32.04 21.74
N PRO A 244 -3.93 -32.78 21.15
CA PRO A 244 -4.38 -32.54 19.78
C PRO A 244 -4.75 -31.07 19.56
N VAL A 245 -4.34 -30.47 18.44
CA VAL A 245 -4.51 -29.03 18.21
C VAL A 245 -5.97 -28.60 18.29
N GLN A 246 -6.90 -29.42 17.81
CA GLN A 246 -8.35 -29.18 17.86
C GLN A 246 -8.87 -29.09 19.30
N LYS A 247 -8.35 -29.93 20.21
CA LYS A 247 -8.71 -29.86 21.63
C LYS A 247 -8.23 -28.55 22.25
N ARG A 248 -6.98 -28.17 21.94
CA ARG A 248 -6.38 -26.91 22.42
C ARG A 248 -7.12 -25.68 21.89
N MET A 249 -7.61 -25.74 20.65
CA MET A 249 -8.47 -24.71 20.06
C MET A 249 -9.79 -24.58 20.83
N ALA A 250 -10.47 -25.69 21.08
CA ALA A 250 -11.71 -25.70 21.87
C ALA A 250 -11.50 -25.18 23.30
N ASP A 251 -10.38 -25.54 23.94
CA ASP A 251 -10.07 -25.14 25.32
C ASP A 251 -9.88 -23.63 25.48
N ILE A 252 -9.52 -22.89 24.43
CA ILE A 252 -9.37 -21.43 24.49
C ILE A 252 -10.61 -20.64 24.07
N LEU A 253 -11.63 -21.30 23.51
CA LEU A 253 -12.86 -20.62 23.11
C LEU A 253 -13.56 -20.01 24.34
N PRO A 254 -14.06 -18.77 24.23
CA PRO A 254 -14.90 -18.20 25.28
C PRO A 254 -16.30 -18.84 25.25
N SER A 255 -17.16 -18.45 26.19
CA SER A 255 -18.54 -18.94 26.24
C SER A 255 -19.31 -18.63 24.95
N LYS A 256 -20.34 -19.42 24.63
CA LYS A 256 -21.16 -19.22 23.42
C LYS A 256 -21.67 -17.77 23.26
N PRO A 257 -22.21 -17.10 24.30
CA PRO A 257 -22.68 -15.71 24.15
C PRO A 257 -21.58 -14.73 23.73
N ILE A 258 -20.35 -14.92 24.20
CA ILE A 258 -19.20 -14.11 23.77
C ILE A 258 -18.86 -14.44 22.32
N CYS A 259 -18.85 -15.73 21.96
CA CYS A 259 -18.62 -16.15 20.57
C CYS A 259 -19.67 -15.57 19.61
N ASP A 260 -20.96 -15.60 19.98
CA ASP A 260 -22.07 -15.05 19.20
C ASP A 260 -21.83 -13.55 18.92
N ARG A 261 -21.52 -12.77 19.96
CA ARG A 261 -21.24 -11.32 19.84
C ARG A 261 -20.04 -11.04 18.92
N LEU A 262 -18.92 -11.74 19.13
CA LEU A 262 -17.71 -11.53 18.34
C LEU A 262 -17.90 -11.97 16.88
N LEU A 263 -18.65 -13.04 16.63
CA LEU A 263 -18.96 -13.51 15.29
C LEU A 263 -19.84 -12.49 14.53
N GLU A 264 -20.85 -11.92 15.18
CA GLU A 264 -21.67 -10.86 14.59
C GLU A 264 -20.83 -9.62 14.25
N ALA A 265 -19.88 -9.24 15.12
CA ALA A 265 -18.96 -8.15 14.83
C ALA A 265 -18.05 -8.45 13.63
N TYR A 266 -17.53 -9.67 13.51
CA TYR A 266 -16.80 -10.09 12.31
C TYR A 266 -17.65 -9.96 11.04
N ILE A 267 -18.88 -10.49 11.06
CA ILE A 267 -19.79 -10.47 9.91
C ILE A 267 -20.11 -9.01 9.54
N ALA A 268 -20.43 -8.17 10.51
CA ALA A 268 -20.74 -6.77 10.28
C ALA A 268 -19.55 -6.00 9.70
N MET A 269 -18.33 -6.26 10.17
CA MET A 269 -17.15 -5.44 9.86
C MET A 269 -16.36 -5.92 8.64
N SER A 270 -16.26 -7.23 8.42
CA SER A 270 -15.37 -7.83 7.40
C SER A 270 -16.10 -8.45 6.21
N GLU A 271 -17.15 -9.24 6.48
CA GLU A 271 -17.86 -10.02 5.44
C GLU A 271 -18.61 -9.16 4.43
N GLY A 272 -18.74 -7.85 4.61
CA GLY A 272 -19.27 -7.00 3.53
C GLY A 272 -18.34 -6.94 2.32
N LEU A 273 -17.04 -6.79 2.54
CA LEU A 273 -16.04 -6.55 1.48
C LEU A 273 -15.18 -7.78 1.22
N TYR A 274 -14.61 -8.35 2.28
CA TYR A 274 -13.78 -9.55 2.21
C TYR A 274 -14.66 -10.76 2.51
N ARG A 275 -15.40 -11.18 1.48
CA ARG A 275 -16.33 -12.32 1.54
C ARG A 275 -15.50 -13.60 1.53
N VAL A 276 -15.26 -14.20 2.70
CA VAL A 276 -14.44 -15.41 2.82
C VAL A 276 -15.34 -16.63 2.96
N VAL A 277 -16.41 -16.52 3.74
CA VAL A 277 -17.36 -17.62 3.96
C VAL A 277 -18.75 -17.31 3.44
N HIS A 278 -19.53 -18.36 3.22
CA HIS A 278 -20.97 -18.22 3.07
C HIS A 278 -21.60 -18.18 4.47
N VAL A 279 -22.09 -17.01 4.91
CA VAL A 279 -22.51 -16.77 6.30
C VAL A 279 -23.58 -17.77 6.78
N PRO A 280 -24.67 -18.04 6.04
CA PRO A 280 -25.67 -19.03 6.46
C PRO A 280 -25.11 -20.44 6.65
N SER A 281 -24.28 -20.92 5.72
CA SER A 281 -23.64 -22.24 5.85
C SER A 281 -22.72 -22.31 7.06
N PHE A 282 -21.91 -21.27 7.29
CA PHE A 282 -21.04 -21.20 8.45
C PHE A 282 -21.82 -21.14 9.77
N LYS A 283 -22.94 -20.38 9.82
CA LYS A 283 -23.82 -20.35 11.00
C LYS A 283 -24.44 -21.72 11.28
N ALA A 284 -24.81 -22.48 10.24
CA ALA A 284 -25.29 -23.85 10.42
C ALA A 284 -24.20 -24.76 11.01
N GLU A 285 -22.96 -24.70 10.51
CA GLU A 285 -21.82 -25.41 11.10
C GLU A 285 -21.56 -24.98 12.56
N TYR A 286 -21.71 -23.69 12.85
CA TYR A 286 -21.55 -23.14 14.20
C TYR A 286 -22.60 -23.66 15.18
N GLU A 287 -23.86 -23.73 14.79
CA GLU A 287 -24.91 -24.34 15.63
C GLU A 287 -24.67 -25.85 15.80
N SER A 288 -24.22 -26.56 14.76
CA SER A 288 -23.82 -27.98 14.86
C SER A 288 -22.67 -28.21 15.84
N PHE A 289 -21.70 -27.30 15.90
CA PHE A 289 -20.60 -27.35 16.86
C PHE A 289 -21.11 -27.29 18.30
N TRP A 290 -21.97 -26.32 18.62
CA TRP A 290 -22.53 -26.17 19.98
C TRP A 290 -23.53 -27.26 20.35
N ALA A 291 -24.26 -27.79 19.36
CA ALA A 291 -25.13 -28.96 19.52
C ALA A 291 -24.35 -30.29 19.62
N GLN A 292 -23.03 -30.27 19.42
CA GLN A 292 -22.16 -31.46 19.43
C GLN A 292 -22.56 -32.52 18.38
N THR A 293 -23.11 -32.09 17.24
CA THR A 293 -23.53 -32.99 16.15
C THR A 293 -22.41 -33.28 15.14
N GLY A 294 -21.19 -32.82 15.42
CA GLY A 294 -20.01 -32.98 14.58
C GLY A 294 -19.82 -31.82 13.58
N VAL A 295 -18.56 -31.46 13.35
CA VAL A 295 -18.14 -30.41 12.40
C VAL A 295 -16.85 -30.82 11.67
N SER A 296 -16.52 -30.14 10.57
CA SER A 296 -15.26 -30.40 9.85
C SER A 296 -14.05 -29.99 10.68
N ASP A 297 -12.90 -30.64 10.45
CA ASP A 297 -11.64 -30.30 11.12
C ASP A 297 -11.20 -28.85 10.84
N GLY A 298 -11.64 -28.28 9.71
CA GLY A 298 -11.37 -26.89 9.32
C GLY A 298 -12.30 -25.85 9.96
N PHE A 299 -13.34 -26.26 10.69
CA PHE A 299 -14.30 -25.33 11.30
C PHE A 299 -13.69 -24.49 12.43
N LEU A 300 -13.10 -25.14 13.45
CA LEU A 300 -12.51 -24.47 14.60
C LEU A 300 -11.44 -23.41 14.25
N PRO A 301 -10.43 -23.69 13.40
CA PRO A 301 -9.44 -22.68 13.07
C PRO A 301 -10.04 -21.47 12.35
N ARG A 302 -11.02 -21.68 11.44
CA ARG A 302 -11.77 -20.57 10.81
C ARG A 302 -12.53 -19.75 11.85
N LEU A 303 -13.27 -20.41 12.75
CA LEU A 303 -14.02 -19.73 13.82
C LEU A 303 -13.09 -18.87 14.67
N MET A 304 -11.97 -19.40 15.12
CA MET A 304 -11.02 -18.66 15.97
C MET A 304 -10.45 -17.42 15.30
N CYS A 305 -10.15 -17.48 13.99
CA CYS A 305 -9.73 -16.31 13.24
C CYS A 305 -10.85 -15.27 13.12
N MET A 306 -12.09 -15.70 12.88
CA MET A 306 -13.26 -14.80 12.87
C MET A 306 -13.49 -14.14 14.22
N LEU A 307 -13.44 -14.90 15.32
CA LEU A 307 -13.58 -14.37 16.68
C LEU A 307 -12.44 -13.40 17.01
N SER A 308 -11.22 -13.69 16.56
CA SER A 308 -10.07 -12.79 16.73
C SER A 308 -10.28 -11.47 15.99
N LEU A 309 -10.82 -11.51 14.77
CA LEU A 309 -11.20 -10.31 14.01
C LEU A 309 -12.33 -9.53 14.68
N GLY A 310 -13.39 -10.21 15.16
CA GLY A 310 -14.48 -9.60 15.91
C GLY A 310 -13.98 -8.91 17.18
N ALA A 311 -13.06 -9.55 17.91
CA ALA A 311 -12.49 -9.02 19.14
C ALA A 311 -11.74 -7.70 18.92
N ARG A 312 -11.18 -7.45 17.72
CA ARG A 312 -10.52 -6.17 17.39
C ARG A 312 -11.45 -4.97 17.46
N PHE A 313 -12.75 -5.17 17.21
CA PHE A 313 -13.74 -4.09 17.15
C PHE A 313 -14.62 -4.02 18.40
N GLU A 314 -14.89 -5.16 19.04
CA GLU A 314 -15.84 -5.23 20.17
C GLU A 314 -15.20 -5.16 21.56
N THR A 315 -13.98 -5.69 21.73
CA THR A 315 -13.37 -5.83 23.06
C THR A 315 -12.45 -4.66 23.40
N GLU A 316 -12.38 -4.29 24.67
CA GLU A 316 -11.53 -3.17 25.11
C GLU A 316 -10.05 -3.46 24.87
N ALA A 317 -9.60 -4.66 25.21
CA ALA A 317 -8.24 -5.11 24.96
C ALA A 317 -7.98 -5.50 23.49
N ARG A 318 -8.98 -5.33 22.60
CA ARG A 318 -8.92 -5.66 21.17
C ARG A 318 -8.36 -7.06 20.91
N GLY A 319 -8.80 -8.05 21.70
CA GLY A 319 -8.35 -9.44 21.61
C GLY A 319 -6.93 -9.72 22.14
N LEU A 320 -6.29 -8.78 22.84
CA LEU A 320 -4.96 -8.98 23.46
C LEU A 320 -5.02 -9.34 24.94
N SER A 321 -6.22 -9.34 25.55
CA SER A 321 -6.38 -9.76 26.94
C SER A 321 -6.14 -11.26 27.05
N ARG A 322 -5.31 -11.65 28.03
CA ARG A 322 -5.15 -13.05 28.43
C ARG A 322 -6.35 -13.55 29.23
N ASP A 323 -7.12 -12.63 29.81
CA ASP A 323 -8.39 -12.96 30.42
C ASP A 323 -9.47 -13.16 29.33
N ARG A 324 -10.19 -14.27 29.45
CA ARG A 324 -11.19 -14.74 28.48
C ARG A 324 -12.62 -14.36 28.88
N THR A 325 -12.76 -13.52 29.92
CA THR A 325 -14.05 -13.01 30.40
C THR A 325 -14.79 -12.18 29.36
N ASP A 326 -14.07 -11.38 28.56
CA ASP A 326 -14.66 -10.49 27.55
C ASP A 326 -14.32 -10.89 26.09
N GLY A 327 -13.48 -11.90 25.86
CA GLY A 327 -13.13 -12.27 24.48
C GLY A 327 -12.20 -13.46 24.31
N ILE A 328 -11.62 -13.56 23.12
CA ILE A 328 -10.60 -14.55 22.76
C ILE A 328 -9.22 -13.88 22.75
N HIS A 329 -8.19 -14.58 23.23
CA HIS A 329 -6.80 -14.13 23.11
C HIS A 329 -6.29 -14.42 21.69
N ALA A 330 -6.38 -13.41 20.82
CA ALA A 330 -6.14 -13.49 19.38
C ALA A 330 -4.73 -14.01 18.99
N PRO A 331 -3.63 -13.64 19.69
CA PRO A 331 -2.32 -14.20 19.39
C PRO A 331 -2.23 -15.72 19.58
N THR A 332 -2.79 -16.27 20.66
CA THR A 332 -2.85 -17.72 20.85
C THR A 332 -3.74 -18.38 19.80
N ALA A 333 -4.89 -17.76 19.50
CA ALA A 333 -5.82 -18.28 18.51
C ALA A 333 -5.18 -18.38 17.12
N CYS A 334 -4.50 -17.33 16.67
CA CYS A 334 -3.79 -17.32 15.39
C CYS A 334 -2.62 -18.32 15.39
N ALA A 335 -1.85 -18.43 16.48
CA ALA A 335 -0.77 -19.41 16.57
C ALA A 335 -1.27 -20.87 16.47
N LEU A 336 -2.40 -21.19 17.10
CA LEU A 336 -3.03 -22.52 16.98
C LEU A 336 -3.55 -22.76 15.56
N ALA A 337 -4.20 -21.77 14.93
CA ALA A 337 -4.66 -21.87 13.54
C ALA A 337 -3.48 -22.09 12.57
N ARG A 338 -2.37 -21.35 12.75
CA ARG A 338 -1.14 -21.57 11.99
C ARG A 338 -0.57 -22.96 12.19
N GLY A 339 -0.51 -23.45 13.42
CA GLY A 339 -0.06 -24.81 13.73
C GLY A 339 -0.92 -25.89 13.07
N TRP A 340 -2.24 -25.68 12.96
CA TRP A 340 -3.13 -26.58 12.21
C TRP A 340 -2.83 -26.53 10.71
N LEU A 341 -2.72 -25.34 10.13
CA LEU A 341 -2.41 -25.17 8.70
C LEU A 341 -1.06 -25.80 8.33
N ASP A 342 -0.03 -25.64 9.17
CA ASP A 342 1.31 -26.23 8.98
C ASP A 342 1.31 -27.76 9.12
N GLY A 343 0.27 -28.34 9.74
CA GLY A 343 0.06 -29.77 9.88
C GLY A 343 -0.61 -30.44 8.66
N LEU A 344 -1.22 -29.66 7.76
CA LEU A 344 -1.99 -30.19 6.62
C LEU A 344 -1.10 -30.85 5.57
N ARG A 345 -1.59 -31.94 4.95
CA ARG A 345 -0.85 -32.69 3.93
C ARG A 345 -1.76 -33.12 2.79
N GLY A 346 -1.17 -33.38 1.62
CA GLY A 346 -1.87 -33.97 0.47
C GLY A 346 -3.10 -33.17 0.03
N LYS A 347 -4.26 -33.84 -0.05
CA LYS A 347 -5.52 -33.26 -0.54
C LYS A 347 -6.03 -32.08 0.32
N GLN A 348 -5.67 -32.03 1.60
CA GLN A 348 -6.10 -30.95 2.51
C GLN A 348 -5.52 -29.57 2.14
N LEU A 349 -4.41 -29.54 1.38
CA LEU A 349 -3.76 -28.31 0.94
C LEU A 349 -4.51 -27.60 -0.19
N VAL A 350 -5.47 -28.28 -0.82
CA VAL A 350 -6.28 -27.76 -1.93
C VAL A 350 -7.78 -27.76 -1.60
N ASP A 351 -8.10 -27.78 -0.31
CA ASP A 351 -9.47 -27.66 0.20
C ASP A 351 -9.88 -26.17 0.30
N ILE A 352 -11.16 -25.87 0.05
CA ILE A 352 -11.72 -24.52 0.20
C ILE A 352 -11.64 -24.08 1.66
N ASP A 353 -11.91 -24.97 2.61
CA ASP A 353 -11.84 -24.64 4.05
C ASP A 353 -10.43 -24.22 4.46
N THR A 354 -9.40 -24.86 3.90
CA THR A 354 -8.00 -24.52 4.12
C THR A 354 -7.66 -23.14 3.52
N LEU A 355 -8.12 -22.85 2.30
CA LEU A 355 -7.95 -21.51 1.70
C LEU A 355 -8.65 -20.42 2.51
N GLN A 356 -9.89 -20.66 2.95
CA GLN A 356 -10.61 -19.74 3.82
C GLN A 356 -9.84 -19.49 5.12
N CYS A 357 -9.31 -20.55 5.73
CA CYS A 357 -8.52 -20.44 6.95
C CYS A 357 -7.22 -19.63 6.74
N GLU A 358 -6.47 -19.85 5.65
CA GLU A 358 -5.28 -19.05 5.34
C GLU A 358 -5.61 -17.56 5.17
N VAL A 359 -6.71 -17.24 4.47
CA VAL A 359 -7.16 -15.86 4.25
C VAL A 359 -7.58 -15.20 5.57
N LEU A 360 -8.40 -15.88 6.38
CA LEU A 360 -8.84 -15.38 7.69
C LEU A 360 -7.68 -15.20 8.65
N HIS A 361 -6.75 -16.16 8.70
CA HIS A 361 -5.55 -16.09 9.53
C HIS A 361 -4.68 -14.89 9.17
N LEU A 362 -4.41 -14.68 7.88
CA LEU A 362 -3.66 -13.51 7.41
C LEU A 362 -4.38 -12.21 7.78
N HIS A 363 -5.71 -12.14 7.59
CA HIS A 363 -6.49 -10.96 7.95
C HIS A 363 -6.40 -10.67 9.46
N ALA A 364 -6.61 -11.67 10.31
CA ALA A 364 -6.50 -11.54 11.76
C ALA A 364 -5.10 -11.08 12.19
N SER A 365 -4.05 -11.70 11.63
CA SER A 365 -2.65 -11.35 11.90
C SER A 365 -2.34 -9.89 11.57
N ARG A 366 -2.81 -9.41 10.41
CA ARG A 366 -2.63 -8.02 9.96
C ARG A 366 -3.35 -7.00 10.82
N MET A 367 -4.48 -7.36 11.41
CA MET A 367 -5.23 -6.47 12.31
C MET A 367 -4.60 -6.36 13.70
N MET A 368 -3.75 -7.32 14.08
CA MET A 368 -2.98 -7.27 15.33
C MET A 368 -1.62 -6.56 15.15
N SER A 369 -0.89 -6.86 14.07
CA SER A 369 0.44 -6.31 13.82
C SER A 369 0.60 -5.90 12.35
N SER A 370 1.08 -4.67 12.14
CA SER A 370 1.31 -4.11 10.80
C SER A 370 2.67 -4.51 10.25
N ARG A 371 2.82 -5.79 9.85
CA ARG A 371 4.01 -6.30 9.16
C ARG A 371 3.73 -6.49 7.68
N ASN A 372 3.74 -5.38 6.95
CA ASN A 372 3.28 -5.35 5.55
C ASN A 372 4.11 -6.26 4.62
N GLN A 373 5.43 -6.34 4.79
CA GLN A 373 6.29 -7.19 3.94
C GLN A 373 6.11 -8.70 4.20
N GLU A 374 5.97 -9.10 5.47
CA GLU A 374 5.62 -10.49 5.83
C GLU A 374 4.24 -10.85 5.26
N SER A 375 3.28 -9.92 5.40
CA SER A 375 1.93 -10.07 4.85
C SER A 375 1.94 -10.18 3.33
N TRP A 376 2.76 -9.39 2.64
CA TRP A 376 2.92 -9.44 1.18
C TRP A 376 3.44 -10.80 0.73
N THR A 377 4.44 -11.33 1.45
CA THR A 377 5.01 -12.65 1.17
C THR A 377 3.98 -13.76 1.36
N GLN A 378 3.25 -13.74 2.48
CA GLN A 378 2.20 -14.72 2.76
C GLN A 378 1.05 -14.63 1.75
N LEU A 379 0.67 -13.42 1.34
CA LEU A 379 -0.40 -13.23 0.38
C LEU A 379 0.00 -13.72 -1.02
N GLY A 380 1.26 -13.55 -1.42
CA GLY A 380 1.81 -14.20 -2.62
C GLY A 380 1.74 -15.73 -2.56
N PHE A 381 1.91 -16.35 -1.38
CA PHE A 381 1.64 -17.78 -1.19
C PHE A 381 0.16 -18.11 -1.34
N ILE A 382 -0.75 -17.36 -0.70
CA ILE A 382 -2.20 -17.58 -0.76
C ILE A 382 -2.74 -17.43 -2.19
N VAL A 383 -2.28 -16.42 -2.95
CA VAL A 383 -2.63 -16.24 -4.37
C VAL A 383 -2.24 -17.47 -5.18
N ARG A 384 -1.01 -17.99 -5.00
CA ARG A 384 -0.54 -19.21 -5.70
C ARG A 384 -1.32 -20.46 -5.27
N MET A 385 -1.72 -20.54 -4.00
CA MET A 385 -2.60 -21.61 -3.53
C MET A 385 -3.98 -21.55 -4.22
N ALA A 386 -4.61 -20.38 -4.25
CA ALA A 386 -5.87 -20.15 -4.96
C ALA A 386 -5.74 -20.45 -6.47
N MET A 387 -4.62 -20.09 -7.10
CA MET A 387 -4.33 -20.43 -8.49
C MET A 387 -4.18 -21.93 -8.72
N THR A 388 -3.49 -22.64 -7.81
CA THR A 388 -3.33 -24.11 -7.85
C THR A 388 -4.68 -24.81 -7.77
N MET A 389 -5.60 -24.26 -6.97
CA MET A 389 -6.98 -24.71 -6.89
C MET A 389 -7.84 -24.30 -8.09
N GLY A 390 -7.34 -23.47 -9.00
CA GLY A 390 -8.02 -23.01 -10.21
C GLY A 390 -8.98 -21.81 -10.03
N LEU A 391 -8.87 -21.03 -8.95
CA LEU A 391 -9.81 -19.91 -8.68
C LEU A 391 -9.62 -18.70 -9.62
N HIS A 392 -8.47 -18.60 -10.27
CA HIS A 392 -8.16 -17.57 -11.26
C HIS A 392 -8.90 -17.75 -12.60
N ARG A 393 -9.50 -18.92 -12.83
CA ARG A 393 -10.31 -19.22 -14.02
C ARG A 393 -11.79 -19.11 -13.69
N ASP A 394 -12.60 -18.66 -14.64
CA ASP A 394 -14.04 -18.56 -14.36
C ASP A 394 -14.63 -19.96 -14.16
N PRO A 395 -15.41 -20.19 -13.09
CA PRO A 395 -16.02 -21.50 -12.85
C PRO A 395 -16.91 -22.01 -13.99
N ASP A 396 -17.46 -21.13 -14.84
CA ASP A 396 -18.30 -21.55 -15.97
C ASP A 396 -17.48 -22.28 -17.06
N GLU A 397 -16.14 -22.19 -17.04
CA GLU A 397 -15.25 -23.01 -17.87
C GLU A 397 -15.27 -24.49 -17.44
N PHE A 398 -15.84 -24.81 -16.26
CA PHE A 398 -15.80 -26.12 -15.62
C PHE A 398 -17.21 -26.59 -15.21
N PRO A 399 -17.95 -27.27 -16.09
CA PRO A 399 -19.33 -27.70 -15.84
C PRO A 399 -19.54 -28.61 -14.61
N GLN A 400 -18.47 -29.24 -14.12
CA GLN A 400 -18.49 -30.06 -12.90
C GLN A 400 -18.63 -29.24 -11.61
N ILE A 401 -18.40 -27.93 -11.65
CA ILE A 401 -18.53 -27.05 -10.49
C ILE A 401 -19.99 -26.63 -10.37
N ARG A 402 -20.65 -27.00 -9.26
CA ARG A 402 -22.03 -26.59 -9.01
C ARG A 402 -22.15 -25.06 -8.81
N PRO A 403 -23.30 -24.45 -9.13
CA PRO A 403 -23.47 -22.99 -9.11
C PRO A 403 -23.13 -22.30 -7.79
N PHE A 404 -23.47 -22.91 -6.65
CA PHE A 404 -23.10 -22.38 -5.33
C PHE A 404 -21.58 -22.25 -5.15
N TYR A 405 -20.85 -23.33 -5.46
CA TYR A 405 -19.39 -23.35 -5.34
C TYR A 405 -18.71 -22.47 -6.40
N ALA A 406 -19.32 -22.32 -7.57
CA ALA A 406 -18.87 -21.35 -8.57
C ALA A 406 -18.88 -19.93 -7.99
N GLU A 407 -19.99 -19.51 -7.40
CA GLU A 407 -20.10 -18.19 -6.77
C GLU A 407 -19.13 -18.04 -5.58
N LEU A 408 -19.03 -19.05 -4.70
CA LEU A 408 -18.08 -19.04 -3.58
C LEU A 408 -16.62 -18.88 -4.05
N ARG A 409 -16.24 -19.53 -5.15
CA ARG A 409 -14.90 -19.41 -5.75
C ARG A 409 -14.65 -18.02 -6.32
N ARG A 410 -15.64 -17.39 -6.97
CA ARG A 410 -15.54 -15.98 -7.42
C ARG A 410 -15.34 -15.04 -6.24
N ARG A 411 -16.15 -15.18 -5.19
CA ARG A 411 -16.04 -14.36 -3.96
C ARG A 411 -14.65 -14.49 -3.32
N LEU A 412 -14.15 -15.71 -3.17
CA LEU A 412 -12.82 -15.97 -2.61
C LEU A 412 -11.69 -15.42 -3.48
N TRP A 413 -11.75 -15.64 -4.80
CA TRP A 413 -10.74 -15.11 -5.73
C TRP A 413 -10.62 -13.59 -5.59
N TYR A 414 -11.75 -12.87 -5.65
CA TYR A 414 -11.76 -11.42 -5.57
C TYR A 414 -11.35 -10.92 -4.18
N THR A 415 -11.70 -11.60 -3.09
CA THR A 415 -11.18 -11.28 -1.76
C THR A 415 -9.66 -11.38 -1.72
N VAL A 416 -9.08 -12.47 -2.21
CA VAL A 416 -7.62 -12.70 -2.20
C VAL A 416 -6.88 -11.64 -3.02
N VAL A 417 -7.34 -11.37 -4.25
CA VAL A 417 -6.67 -10.40 -5.14
C VAL A 417 -6.84 -8.97 -4.65
N ASP A 418 -8.00 -8.62 -4.06
CA ASP A 418 -8.21 -7.28 -3.49
C ASP A 418 -7.31 -7.03 -2.27
N MET A 419 -7.16 -8.05 -1.40
CA MET A 419 -6.19 -8.00 -0.32
C MET A 419 -4.75 -7.87 -0.84
N ASP A 420 -4.40 -8.60 -1.92
CA ASP A 420 -3.05 -8.59 -2.52
C ASP A 420 -2.69 -7.20 -3.02
N LEU A 421 -3.61 -6.59 -3.77
CA LEU A 421 -3.45 -5.22 -4.24
C LEU A 421 -3.25 -4.23 -3.09
N HIS A 422 -4.05 -4.34 -2.04
CA HIS A 422 -3.94 -3.45 -0.88
C HIS A 422 -2.56 -3.54 -0.23
N VAL A 423 -2.06 -4.75 0.01
CA VAL A 423 -0.74 -4.96 0.64
C VAL A 423 0.40 -4.57 -0.29
N ALA A 424 0.31 -4.91 -1.57
CA ALA A 424 1.30 -4.56 -2.58
C ALA A 424 1.49 -3.03 -2.67
N LEU A 425 0.39 -2.26 -2.67
CA LEU A 425 0.45 -0.79 -2.64
C LEU A 425 1.05 -0.23 -1.35
N ALA A 426 0.75 -0.84 -0.19
CA ALA A 426 1.35 -0.44 1.08
C ALA A 426 2.87 -0.65 1.08
N CYS A 427 3.36 -1.75 0.50
CA CYS A 427 4.79 -2.05 0.37
C CYS A 427 5.47 -1.35 -0.82
N ASN A 428 4.70 -0.74 -1.74
CA ASN A 428 5.15 -0.34 -3.08
C ASN A 428 5.89 -1.47 -3.82
N LEU A 429 5.30 -2.67 -3.77
CA LEU A 429 5.76 -3.86 -4.47
C LEU A 429 4.71 -4.27 -5.52
N PRO A 430 5.07 -5.12 -6.50
CA PRO A 430 4.12 -5.66 -7.45
C PRO A 430 3.05 -6.54 -6.77
N CYS A 431 1.84 -6.52 -7.33
CA CYS A 431 0.85 -7.56 -7.06
C CYS A 431 1.32 -8.91 -7.62
N ALA A 432 0.84 -10.00 -7.04
CA ALA A 432 1.10 -11.35 -7.53
C ALA A 432 0.40 -11.63 -8.88
N VAL A 433 -0.68 -10.90 -9.18
CA VAL A 433 -1.47 -11.01 -10.41
C VAL A 433 -1.49 -9.67 -11.14
N ARG A 434 -1.28 -9.71 -12.46
CA ARG A 434 -1.40 -8.55 -13.34
C ARG A 434 -2.74 -8.54 -14.07
N GLU A 435 -3.07 -7.36 -14.60
CA GLU A 435 -4.19 -7.20 -15.53
C GLU A 435 -4.05 -8.18 -16.70
N GLY A 436 -5.10 -8.96 -16.97
CA GLY A 436 -5.15 -9.94 -18.07
C GLY A 436 -4.64 -11.35 -17.74
N GLU A 437 -4.13 -11.60 -16.53
CA GLU A 437 -3.60 -12.94 -16.14
C GLU A 437 -4.67 -13.90 -15.57
N TYR A 438 -5.93 -13.46 -15.47
CA TYR A 438 -7.05 -14.27 -14.96
C TYR A 438 -8.34 -14.04 -15.76
N THR A 439 -9.21 -15.05 -15.80
CA THR A 439 -10.51 -15.01 -16.52
C THR A 439 -11.72 -15.03 -15.59
N CYS A 440 -11.52 -15.30 -14.30
CA CYS A 440 -12.58 -15.30 -13.29
C CYS A 440 -13.36 -13.98 -13.27
N ARG A 441 -14.67 -14.05 -13.51
CA ARG A 441 -15.56 -12.88 -13.56
C ARG A 441 -15.93 -12.39 -12.15
N PRO A 442 -16.32 -11.11 -12.02
CA PRO A 442 -16.79 -10.56 -10.74
C PRO A 442 -17.91 -11.39 -10.11
N PRO A 443 -17.94 -11.53 -8.77
CA PRO A 443 -19.05 -12.15 -8.06
C PRO A 443 -20.35 -11.37 -8.28
N SER A 444 -21.48 -12.08 -8.14
CA SER A 444 -22.81 -11.52 -8.40
C SER A 444 -23.33 -10.75 -7.18
N ASN A 445 -24.18 -9.74 -7.41
CA ASN A 445 -24.87 -9.04 -6.33
C ASN A 445 -26.06 -9.88 -5.83
N LEU A 446 -25.83 -10.77 -4.88
CA LEU A 446 -26.81 -11.72 -4.35
C LEU A 446 -26.93 -11.63 -2.83
N ASP A 447 -28.13 -11.89 -2.31
CA ASP A 447 -28.33 -12.14 -0.88
C ASP A 447 -27.86 -13.55 -0.52
N ASP A 448 -27.26 -13.67 0.67
CA ASP A 448 -26.71 -14.97 1.09
C ASP A 448 -27.79 -16.00 1.37
N ASN A 449 -28.94 -15.57 1.88
CA ASN A 449 -30.03 -16.50 2.18
C ASN A 449 -30.64 -17.13 0.91
N ASP A 450 -30.35 -16.57 -0.28
CA ASP A 450 -30.89 -17.04 -1.55
C ASP A 450 -29.99 -18.09 -2.24
N ILE A 451 -28.79 -18.35 -1.70
CA ILE A 451 -27.85 -19.32 -2.26
C ILE A 451 -27.58 -20.46 -1.28
N PHE A 452 -27.46 -21.69 -1.78
CA PHE A 452 -27.27 -22.87 -0.95
C PHE A 452 -26.55 -23.99 -1.71
N PRO A 453 -25.82 -24.91 -1.04
CA PRO A 453 -24.92 -25.88 -1.68
C PRO A 453 -25.53 -26.77 -2.77
N ASP A 454 -26.78 -27.19 -2.60
CA ASP A 454 -27.46 -28.13 -3.50
C ASP A 454 -28.27 -27.43 -4.62
N MET A 455 -28.08 -26.13 -4.82
CA MET A 455 -28.79 -25.40 -5.87
C MET A 455 -28.32 -25.79 -7.28
N ASN A 456 -29.25 -25.89 -8.22
CA ASN A 456 -28.97 -26.24 -9.62
C ASN A 456 -28.79 -25.01 -10.52
N LYS A 457 -29.18 -23.83 -10.06
CA LYS A 457 -29.04 -22.58 -10.81
C LYS A 457 -28.99 -21.41 -9.83
N LEU A 458 -28.08 -20.46 -10.08
CA LEU A 458 -28.03 -19.21 -9.30
C LEU A 458 -29.25 -18.32 -9.59
N PRO A 459 -29.78 -17.62 -8.57
CA PRO A 459 -30.70 -16.52 -8.81
C PRO A 459 -30.05 -15.44 -9.70
N PRO A 460 -30.85 -14.66 -10.44
CA PRO A 460 -30.31 -13.55 -11.23
C PRO A 460 -29.61 -12.55 -10.30
N SER A 461 -28.46 -12.03 -10.73
CA SER A 461 -27.78 -10.94 -10.00
C SER A 461 -28.71 -9.74 -9.91
N LYS A 462 -28.86 -9.20 -8.71
CA LYS A 462 -29.61 -7.97 -8.49
C LYS A 462 -28.85 -6.77 -9.09
N PRO A 463 -29.55 -5.69 -9.46
CA PRO A 463 -28.92 -4.42 -9.82
C PRO A 463 -27.95 -3.94 -8.73
N ILE A 464 -26.88 -3.25 -9.10
CA ILE A 464 -25.81 -2.91 -8.14
C ILE A 464 -26.27 -1.90 -7.09
N ASP A 465 -27.27 -1.08 -7.42
CA ASP A 465 -27.96 -0.11 -6.56
C ASP A 465 -28.94 -0.75 -5.58
N GLU A 466 -29.30 -2.03 -5.77
CA GLU A 466 -30.07 -2.77 -4.78
C GLU A 466 -29.16 -3.34 -3.69
N TYR A 467 -29.53 -3.08 -2.43
CA TYR A 467 -28.80 -3.59 -1.28
C TYR A 467 -28.90 -5.12 -1.19
N THR A 468 -27.75 -5.76 -1.00
CA THR A 468 -27.63 -7.17 -0.62
C THR A 468 -26.42 -7.35 0.31
N ASN A 469 -26.27 -8.54 0.89
CA ASN A 469 -25.02 -8.90 1.59
C ASN A 469 -23.76 -8.83 0.71
N SER A 470 -23.88 -9.00 -0.61
CA SER A 470 -22.75 -9.00 -1.55
C SER A 470 -22.48 -7.66 -2.23
N GLN A 471 -23.36 -6.66 -2.07
CA GLN A 471 -23.33 -5.41 -2.86
C GLN A 471 -21.96 -4.74 -2.84
N LEU A 472 -21.36 -4.65 -1.66
CA LEU A 472 -20.07 -3.99 -1.45
C LEU A 472 -18.93 -4.69 -2.21
N GLN A 473 -18.82 -6.03 -2.10
CA GLN A 473 -17.82 -6.79 -2.86
C GLN A 473 -18.12 -6.82 -4.36
N ALA A 474 -19.38 -6.95 -4.76
CA ALA A 474 -19.79 -6.94 -6.16
C ALA A 474 -19.40 -5.62 -6.85
N TYR A 475 -19.50 -4.48 -6.15
CA TYR A 475 -18.99 -3.22 -6.68
C TYR A 475 -17.46 -3.16 -6.65
N ALA A 476 -16.83 -3.50 -5.52
CA ALA A 476 -15.38 -3.46 -5.36
C ALA A 476 -14.65 -4.30 -6.44
N SER A 477 -15.18 -5.47 -6.76
CA SER A 477 -14.65 -6.37 -7.79
C SER A 477 -14.71 -5.79 -9.20
N ARG A 478 -15.75 -5.02 -9.54
CA ARG A 478 -15.86 -4.31 -10.85
C ARG A 478 -14.79 -3.23 -11.02
N THR A 479 -14.34 -2.63 -9.93
CA THR A 479 -13.27 -1.61 -9.97
C THR A 479 -11.85 -2.19 -9.97
N LEU A 480 -11.71 -3.49 -9.64
CA LEU A 480 -10.42 -4.11 -9.32
C LEU A 480 -9.42 -4.02 -10.48
N THR A 481 -9.84 -4.28 -11.71
CA THR A 481 -8.97 -4.25 -12.90
C THR A 481 -8.25 -2.90 -13.03
N GLN A 482 -9.01 -1.80 -12.89
CA GLN A 482 -8.46 -0.46 -12.97
C GLN A 482 -7.49 -0.16 -11.83
N ARG A 483 -7.77 -0.69 -10.62
CA ARG A 483 -6.91 -0.50 -9.46
C ARG A 483 -5.62 -1.35 -9.54
N ILE A 484 -5.66 -2.57 -10.09
CA ILE A 484 -4.46 -3.40 -10.34
C ILE A 484 -3.54 -2.73 -11.37
N ARG A 485 -4.11 -2.10 -12.40
CA ARG A 485 -3.34 -1.38 -13.41
C ARG A 485 -2.42 -0.31 -12.81
N VAL A 486 -2.85 0.36 -11.74
CA VAL A 486 -2.01 1.30 -10.98
C VAL A 486 -0.73 0.65 -10.47
N SER A 487 -0.83 -0.55 -9.86
CA SER A 487 0.33 -1.28 -9.37
C SER A 487 1.32 -1.56 -10.50
N SER A 488 0.84 -1.95 -11.69
CA SER A 488 1.69 -2.11 -12.88
C SER A 488 2.43 -0.82 -13.25
N ILE A 489 1.74 0.32 -13.28
CA ILE A 489 2.32 1.63 -13.64
C ILE A 489 3.39 2.06 -12.62
N ILE A 490 3.09 1.99 -11.32
CA ILE A 490 4.00 2.41 -10.24
C ILE A 490 5.28 1.56 -10.22
N ASN A 491 5.18 0.27 -10.55
CA ASN A 491 6.35 -0.61 -10.58
C ASN A 491 7.23 -0.42 -11.84
N ARG A 492 6.81 0.40 -12.81
CA ARG A 492 7.58 0.71 -14.04
C ARG A 492 7.76 2.20 -14.29
N LEU A 493 7.77 3.02 -13.24
CA LEU A 493 7.89 4.48 -13.31
C LEU A 493 9.03 4.96 -14.22
N ASP A 494 10.19 4.27 -14.21
CA ASP A 494 11.37 4.60 -15.04
C ASP A 494 11.11 4.48 -16.56
N THR A 495 10.05 3.80 -16.96
CA THR A 495 9.69 3.55 -18.37
C THR A 495 8.67 4.55 -18.90
N ILE A 496 8.06 5.36 -18.05
CA ILE A 496 7.03 6.33 -18.44
C ILE A 496 7.69 7.50 -19.18
N ARG A 497 7.08 7.92 -20.30
CA ARG A 497 7.61 8.95 -21.21
C ARG A 497 6.65 10.12 -21.43
N ASP A 498 5.38 9.94 -21.12
CA ASP A 498 4.35 10.96 -21.15
C ASP A 498 3.36 10.73 -20.00
N PHE A 499 2.45 11.68 -19.78
CA PHE A 499 1.45 11.60 -18.73
C PHE A 499 0.16 10.91 -19.17
N GLN A 500 0.01 10.53 -20.44
CA GLN A 500 -1.28 10.09 -20.98
C GLN A 500 -1.77 8.82 -20.29
N GLU A 501 -0.90 7.81 -20.15
CA GLU A 501 -1.27 6.58 -19.45
C GLU A 501 -1.63 6.83 -17.97
N VAL A 502 -0.92 7.74 -17.30
CA VAL A 502 -1.14 8.11 -15.90
C VAL A 502 -2.48 8.86 -15.76
N LEU A 503 -2.76 9.79 -16.65
CA LEU A 503 -4.01 10.56 -16.69
C LEU A 503 -5.20 9.65 -17.01
N ASP A 504 -5.12 8.83 -18.05
CA ASP A 504 -6.17 7.88 -18.42
C ASP A 504 -6.50 6.94 -17.27
N CYS A 505 -5.46 6.48 -16.55
CA CYS A 505 -5.65 5.61 -15.41
C CYS A 505 -6.32 6.34 -14.23
N GLY A 506 -5.85 7.55 -13.91
CA GLY A 506 -6.35 8.32 -12.78
C GLY A 506 -7.74 8.91 -13.00
N ILE A 507 -8.05 9.42 -14.20
CA ILE A 507 -9.40 9.92 -14.54
C ILE A 507 -10.45 8.83 -14.37
N LYS A 508 -10.14 7.59 -14.78
CA LYS A 508 -11.04 6.45 -14.55
C LYS A 508 -11.24 6.15 -13.08
N LEU A 509 -10.19 6.24 -12.25
CA LEU A 509 -10.33 6.06 -10.80
C LEU A 509 -11.16 7.19 -10.18
N GLU A 510 -11.04 8.43 -10.67
CA GLU A 510 -11.88 9.55 -10.24
C GLU A 510 -13.36 9.34 -10.58
N GLN A 511 -13.66 8.87 -11.79
CA GLN A 511 -15.02 8.48 -12.18
C GLN A 511 -15.58 7.40 -11.25
N LEU A 512 -14.77 6.39 -10.93
CA LEU A 512 -15.17 5.35 -9.97
C LEU A 512 -15.40 5.88 -8.55
N LEU A 513 -14.71 6.95 -8.13
CA LEU A 513 -14.98 7.62 -6.86
C LEU A 513 -16.31 8.37 -6.91
N ASP A 514 -16.65 9.00 -8.03
CA ASP A 514 -17.95 9.65 -8.20
C ASP A 514 -19.09 8.62 -8.20
N ASP A 515 -18.92 7.48 -8.86
CA ASP A 515 -19.85 6.35 -8.84
C ASP A 515 -20.09 5.81 -7.41
N VAL A 516 -19.05 5.73 -6.56
CA VAL A 516 -19.20 5.36 -5.15
C VAL A 516 -20.11 6.34 -4.39
N ASN A 517 -20.00 7.64 -4.68
CA ASN A 517 -20.86 8.66 -4.06
C ASN A 517 -22.30 8.60 -4.57
N LEU A 518 -22.55 8.07 -5.76
CA LEU A 518 -23.90 7.81 -6.28
C LEU A 518 -24.51 6.55 -5.67
N LEU A 519 -23.71 5.48 -5.54
CA LEU A 519 -24.18 4.20 -5.02
C LEU A 519 -24.49 4.24 -3.53
N PHE A 520 -23.70 4.98 -2.76
CA PHE A 520 -23.91 5.21 -1.33
C PHE A 520 -24.03 6.71 -1.08
N PRO A 521 -25.22 7.31 -1.29
CA PRO A 521 -25.41 8.74 -1.20
C PRO A 521 -25.02 9.27 0.17
N ARG A 522 -24.47 10.47 0.17
CA ARG A 522 -24.13 11.21 1.39
C ARG A 522 -25.37 11.51 2.25
N ARG A 523 -26.46 11.87 1.58
CA ARG A 523 -27.72 12.25 2.21
C ARG A 523 -28.82 11.28 1.83
N ASN A 524 -29.01 10.28 2.68
CA ASN A 524 -30.21 9.45 2.65
C ASN A 524 -31.05 9.73 3.90
N GLN A 525 -31.97 10.69 3.78
CA GLN A 525 -32.74 11.19 4.93
C GLN A 525 -33.74 10.15 5.48
N THR A 526 -34.09 9.15 4.67
CA THR A 526 -35.09 8.12 4.99
C THR A 526 -34.55 6.98 5.86
N LEU A 527 -33.23 6.86 6.01
CA LEU A 527 -32.60 5.81 6.80
C LEU A 527 -32.61 6.10 8.31
N ASP A 528 -32.59 5.05 9.12
CA ASP A 528 -32.34 5.17 10.56
C ASP A 528 -30.84 5.45 10.86
N PRO A 529 -30.46 5.88 12.07
CA PRO A 529 -29.07 6.19 12.39
C PRO A 529 -28.08 5.03 12.21
N ARG A 530 -28.49 3.78 12.49
CA ARG A 530 -27.62 2.59 12.36
C ARG A 530 -27.36 2.27 10.89
N ALA A 531 -28.40 2.34 10.07
CA ALA A 531 -28.34 2.19 8.63
C ALA A 531 -27.50 3.31 7.98
N LYS A 532 -27.63 4.56 8.44
CA LYS A 532 -26.76 5.65 7.98
C LYS A 532 -25.29 5.42 8.31
N PHE A 533 -24.97 4.97 9.52
CA PHE A 533 -23.58 4.66 9.88
C PHE A 533 -23.01 3.52 9.04
N LYS A 534 -23.83 2.48 8.80
CA LYS A 534 -23.46 1.36 7.92
C LYS A 534 -23.21 1.83 6.49
N GLU A 535 -24.10 2.63 5.91
CA GLU A 535 -23.96 3.22 4.58
C GLU A 535 -22.71 4.10 4.46
N TRP A 536 -22.50 4.98 5.44
CA TRP A 536 -21.29 5.80 5.53
C TRP A 536 -20.02 4.95 5.56
N ARG A 537 -20.00 3.89 6.37
CA ARG A 537 -18.85 2.98 6.47
C ARG A 537 -18.60 2.26 5.14
N MET A 538 -19.64 1.75 4.49
CA MET A 538 -19.55 1.11 3.17
C MET A 538 -18.96 2.08 2.12
N ARG A 539 -19.45 3.33 2.10
CA ARG A 539 -18.89 4.41 1.26
C ARG A 539 -17.42 4.66 1.57
N ALA A 540 -17.08 4.85 2.84
CA ALA A 540 -15.71 5.15 3.26
C ALA A 540 -14.74 4.02 2.88
N LEU A 541 -15.16 2.76 3.02
CA LEU A 541 -14.37 1.60 2.60
C LEU A 541 -14.13 1.61 1.08
N LEU A 542 -15.17 1.71 0.25
CA LEU A 542 -14.99 1.74 -1.21
C LEU A 542 -14.19 2.95 -1.69
N ASP A 543 -14.48 4.13 -1.13
CA ASP A 543 -13.74 5.35 -1.43
C ASP A 543 -12.25 5.14 -1.16
N MET A 544 -11.87 4.56 -0.01
CA MET A 544 -10.47 4.25 0.29
C MET A 544 -9.88 3.18 -0.63
N HIS A 545 -10.65 2.18 -1.07
CA HIS A 545 -10.17 1.14 -1.99
C HIS A 545 -9.80 1.71 -3.36
N VAL A 546 -10.49 2.74 -3.83
CA VAL A 546 -10.19 3.42 -5.11
C VAL A 546 -9.19 4.56 -4.93
N ARG A 547 -9.31 5.32 -3.83
CA ARG A 547 -8.50 6.52 -3.57
C ARG A 547 -7.05 6.19 -3.23
N ARG A 548 -6.76 5.10 -2.51
CA ARG A 548 -5.37 4.69 -2.21
C ARG A 548 -4.55 4.41 -3.47
N PRO A 549 -5.03 3.62 -4.45
CA PRO A 549 -4.39 3.51 -5.76
C PRO A 549 -4.22 4.87 -6.45
N LEU A 550 -5.25 5.72 -6.47
CA LEU A 550 -5.16 7.06 -7.10
C LEU A 550 -4.06 7.93 -6.46
N LEU A 551 -3.98 7.94 -5.14
CA LEU A 551 -2.92 8.65 -4.41
C LEU A 551 -1.54 8.09 -4.76
N ALA A 552 -1.39 6.76 -4.77
CA ALA A 552 -0.13 6.10 -5.10
C ALA A 552 0.30 6.36 -6.56
N LEU A 553 -0.66 6.49 -7.49
CA LEU A 553 -0.42 6.78 -8.90
C LEU A 553 0.10 8.20 -9.11
N TYR A 554 -0.55 9.20 -8.50
CA TYR A 554 -0.25 10.61 -8.73
C TYR A 554 0.90 11.15 -7.87
N ARG A 555 1.18 10.53 -6.72
CA ARG A 555 2.22 10.95 -5.78
C ARG A 555 3.59 11.21 -6.43
N PRO A 556 4.17 10.30 -7.25
CA PRO A 556 5.50 10.50 -7.84
C PRO A 556 5.60 11.74 -8.73
N PHE A 557 4.48 12.20 -9.28
CA PHE A 557 4.42 13.31 -10.21
C PHE A 557 4.02 14.61 -9.51
N ALA A 558 3.01 14.54 -8.64
CA ALA A 558 2.50 15.68 -7.88
C ALA A 558 3.54 16.29 -6.92
N LEU A 559 4.47 15.46 -6.42
CA LEU A 559 5.55 15.88 -5.52
C LEU A 559 6.91 16.01 -6.23
N SER A 560 6.93 15.89 -7.56
CA SER A 560 8.16 16.05 -8.34
C SER A 560 8.51 17.54 -8.55
N THR A 561 9.76 17.81 -8.87
CA THR A 561 10.21 19.12 -9.36
C THR A 561 9.85 19.36 -10.83
N VAL A 562 9.31 18.36 -11.52
CA VAL A 562 8.90 18.46 -12.93
C VAL A 562 7.50 19.04 -13.01
N GLU A 563 7.31 19.93 -13.98
CA GLU A 563 6.01 20.45 -14.34
C GLU A 563 5.14 19.30 -14.90
N CYS A 564 4.17 18.86 -14.11
CA CYS A 564 3.17 17.89 -14.53
C CYS A 564 1.81 18.59 -14.75
N PRO A 565 0.89 17.98 -15.51
CA PRO A 565 -0.46 18.53 -15.71
C PRO A 565 -1.13 18.90 -14.38
N SER A 566 -1.68 20.12 -14.31
CA SER A 566 -2.31 20.68 -13.10
C SER A 566 -3.43 19.82 -12.52
N HIS A 567 -4.05 18.98 -13.36
CA HIS A 567 -5.03 17.98 -12.95
C HIS A 567 -4.45 16.97 -11.94
N ILE A 568 -3.21 16.47 -12.16
CA ILE A 568 -2.54 15.50 -11.29
C ILE A 568 -2.34 16.10 -9.88
N THR A 569 -1.74 17.28 -9.80
CA THR A 569 -1.49 17.96 -8.51
C THR A 569 -2.80 18.30 -7.80
N THR A 570 -3.77 18.84 -8.52
CA THR A 570 -5.08 19.21 -7.98
C THR A 570 -5.84 17.98 -7.45
N SER A 571 -5.86 16.89 -8.21
CA SER A 571 -6.54 15.66 -7.82
C SER A 571 -5.84 14.95 -6.66
N TYR A 572 -4.50 14.90 -6.67
CA TYR A 572 -3.71 14.37 -5.57
C TYR A 572 -3.99 15.12 -4.27
N LEU A 573 -4.01 16.46 -4.30
CA LEU A 573 -4.34 17.28 -3.13
C LEU A 573 -5.77 17.03 -2.65
N LYS A 574 -6.77 17.10 -3.53
CA LYS A 574 -8.19 16.83 -3.20
C LYS A 574 -8.36 15.44 -2.57
N SER A 575 -7.69 14.43 -3.14
CA SER A 575 -7.72 13.07 -2.63
C SER A 575 -7.01 12.93 -1.29
N SER A 576 -5.88 13.61 -1.10
CA SER A 576 -5.15 13.58 0.18
C SER A 576 -6.01 14.18 1.30
N MET A 577 -6.71 15.28 1.02
CA MET A 577 -7.61 15.94 1.96
C MET A 577 -8.83 15.07 2.28
N ALA A 578 -9.40 14.40 1.29
CA ALA A 578 -10.53 13.48 1.50
C ALA A 578 -10.12 12.28 2.37
N ALA A 579 -8.97 11.65 2.07
CA ALA A 579 -8.44 10.54 2.85
C ALA A 579 -8.14 10.96 4.30
N PHE A 580 -7.48 12.10 4.48
CA PHE A 580 -7.20 12.66 5.80
C PHE A 580 -8.49 12.94 6.58
N SER A 581 -9.50 13.51 5.93
CA SER A 581 -10.80 13.78 6.56
C SER A 581 -11.42 12.50 7.10
N VAL A 582 -11.51 11.43 6.28
CA VAL A 582 -12.06 10.13 6.73
C VAL A 582 -11.30 9.60 7.95
N CYS A 583 -9.96 9.62 7.93
CA CYS A 583 -9.14 9.18 9.06
C CYS A 583 -9.37 10.02 10.32
N TYR A 584 -9.36 11.34 10.19
CA TYR A 584 -9.62 12.28 11.29
C TYR A 584 -10.98 12.03 11.93
N PHE A 585 -12.01 11.81 11.12
CA PHE A 585 -13.36 11.55 11.62
C PHE A 585 -13.49 10.19 12.30
N ILE A 586 -12.97 9.10 11.72
CA ILE A 586 -12.95 7.77 12.39
C ILE A 586 -12.34 7.90 13.78
N LYS A 587 -11.21 8.62 13.88
CA LYS A 587 -10.52 8.84 15.14
C LYS A 587 -11.36 9.66 16.12
N SER A 588 -11.92 10.79 15.67
CA SER A 588 -12.76 11.66 16.50
C SER A 588 -13.99 10.92 17.04
N ALA A 589 -14.63 10.07 16.23
CA ALA A 589 -15.75 9.23 16.67
C ALA A 589 -15.34 8.23 17.75
N ASN A 590 -14.19 7.57 17.60
CA ASN A 590 -13.69 6.62 18.59
C ASN A 590 -13.39 7.30 19.93
N GLU A 591 -12.77 8.48 19.89
CA GLU A 591 -12.51 9.28 21.10
C GLU A 591 -13.81 9.69 21.80
N GLN A 592 -14.81 10.12 21.04
CA GLN A 592 -16.09 10.54 21.59
C GLN A 592 -16.84 9.34 22.21
N ALA A 593 -16.82 8.18 21.54
CA ALA A 593 -17.38 6.95 22.09
C ALA A 593 -16.71 6.55 23.42
N ALA A 594 -15.38 6.68 23.51
CA ALA A 594 -14.63 6.43 24.74
C ALA A 594 -15.03 7.41 25.87
N ARG A 595 -15.18 8.72 25.56
CA ARG A 595 -15.66 9.72 26.53
C ARG A 595 -17.06 9.40 27.04
N ASN A 596 -17.98 9.06 26.14
CA ASN A 596 -19.36 8.72 26.50
C ASN A 596 -19.41 7.47 27.39
N LYS A 597 -18.56 6.47 27.14
CA LYS A 597 -18.44 5.28 27.98
C LYS A 597 -17.90 5.59 29.38
N MET A 598 -16.91 6.48 29.48
CA MET A 598 -16.41 6.95 30.79
C MET A 598 -17.47 7.77 31.56
N ALA A 599 -18.24 8.61 30.87
CA ALA A 599 -19.34 9.37 31.50
C ALA A 599 -20.42 8.43 32.05
N ALA A 600 -20.79 7.38 31.29
CA ALA A 600 -21.73 6.36 31.72
C ALA A 600 -21.24 5.59 32.97
N LEU A 601 -19.96 5.22 33.02
CA LEU A 601 -19.34 4.60 34.20
C LEU A 601 -19.35 5.51 35.43
N ASN A 602 -19.28 6.83 35.23
CA ASN A 602 -19.35 7.84 36.28
C ASN A 602 -20.79 8.21 36.66
N GLY A 603 -21.81 7.46 36.21
CA GLY A 603 -23.22 7.72 36.52
C GLY A 603 -23.81 8.95 35.83
N GLN A 604 -23.06 9.59 34.93
CA GLN A 604 -23.54 10.66 34.06
C GLN A 604 -23.99 10.04 32.73
N LEU A 605 -25.16 9.40 32.71
CA LEU A 605 -25.69 8.86 31.46
C LEU A 605 -26.09 10.02 30.52
N PRO A 606 -25.56 10.08 29.29
CA PRO A 606 -26.17 10.90 28.26
C PRO A 606 -27.58 10.35 27.94
N SER A 607 -28.53 11.24 27.65
CA SER A 607 -29.88 10.85 27.22
C SER A 607 -29.81 9.89 26.00
N PRO A 608 -30.69 8.88 25.89
CA PRO A 608 -30.77 8.00 24.71
C PRO A 608 -30.87 8.78 23.38
N ASP A 609 -31.52 9.94 23.40
CA ASP A 609 -31.65 10.84 22.24
C ASP A 609 -30.32 11.51 21.85
N ALA A 610 -29.42 11.77 22.82
CA ALA A 610 -28.11 12.36 22.57
C ALA A 610 -27.16 11.36 21.88
N MET A 611 -27.19 10.08 22.29
CA MET A 611 -26.39 9.03 21.63
C MET A 611 -26.81 8.77 20.17
N GLN A 612 -28.10 8.96 19.84
CA GLN A 612 -28.61 8.82 18.46
C GLN A 612 -28.44 10.10 17.62
N GLN A 613 -28.55 11.29 18.20
CA GLN A 613 -28.26 12.56 17.53
C GLN A 613 -26.75 12.75 17.22
N ASP A 614 -25.85 12.22 18.05
CA ASP A 614 -24.41 12.34 17.88
C ASP A 614 -23.88 11.64 16.62
N GLY A 615 -24.40 10.44 16.30
CA GLY A 615 -24.08 9.74 15.06
C GLY A 615 -24.56 10.48 13.80
N LEU A 616 -25.66 11.22 13.91
CA LEU A 616 -26.21 12.03 12.81
C LEU A 616 -25.44 13.35 12.60
N GLY A 617 -25.01 14.01 13.68
CA GLY A 617 -24.13 15.18 13.62
C GLY A 617 -22.75 14.86 13.04
N PHE A 618 -22.21 13.69 13.40
CA PHE A 618 -20.99 13.11 12.84
C PHE A 618 -21.07 12.92 11.32
N ILE A 619 -22.15 12.28 10.83
CA ILE A 619 -22.37 12.03 9.40
C ILE A 619 -22.59 13.33 8.61
N ASN A 620 -23.29 14.31 9.18
CA ASN A 620 -23.52 15.61 8.54
C ASN A 620 -22.23 16.45 8.38
N ALA A 621 -21.27 16.35 9.32
CA ALA A 621 -19.96 17.03 9.21
C ALA A 621 -19.05 16.41 8.13
N LEU A 622 -19.19 15.11 7.89
CA LEU A 622 -18.44 14.31 6.90
C LEU A 622 -18.84 14.58 5.45
N ASP A 623 -20.01 15.17 5.22
CA ASP A 623 -20.61 15.29 3.90
C ASP A 623 -20.11 16.49 3.08
N ASN A 624 -19.70 17.56 3.75
CA ASN A 624 -19.07 18.68 3.07
C ASN A 624 -17.63 18.29 2.74
N ARG A 625 -17.29 18.17 1.44
CA ARG A 625 -15.88 18.11 0.98
C ARG A 625 -15.17 19.31 1.56
N MET A 626 -14.55 19.12 2.71
CA MET A 626 -13.92 20.20 3.43
C MET A 626 -12.68 20.54 2.60
N VAL A 627 -12.72 21.67 1.88
CA VAL A 627 -11.53 22.25 1.28
C VAL A 627 -10.91 23.07 2.39
N TRP A 628 -10.05 22.43 3.17
CA TRP A 628 -9.30 23.04 4.24
C TRP A 628 -8.40 24.13 3.66
N SER A 629 -8.44 25.33 4.24
CA SER A 629 -7.37 26.30 4.06
C SER A 629 -6.06 25.71 4.63
N THR A 630 -4.91 26.24 4.23
CA THR A 630 -3.62 25.83 4.79
C THR A 630 -3.63 25.90 6.33
N GLN A 631 -4.19 26.97 6.90
CA GLN A 631 -4.33 27.12 8.35
C GLN A 631 -5.27 26.07 8.96
N GLY A 632 -6.39 25.78 8.30
CA GLY A 632 -7.30 24.73 8.73
C GLY A 632 -6.61 23.36 8.75
N MET A 633 -5.92 23.01 7.67
CA MET A 633 -5.23 21.72 7.53
C MET A 633 -4.15 21.57 8.60
N THR A 634 -3.33 22.62 8.79
CA THR A 634 -2.33 22.66 9.86
C THR A 634 -2.95 22.47 11.25
N ARG A 635 -4.14 23.04 11.50
CA ARG A 635 -4.87 22.87 12.76
C ARG A 635 -5.34 21.43 12.96
N ALA A 636 -5.92 20.78 11.96
CA ALA A 636 -6.33 19.38 12.16
C ALA A 636 -5.19 18.40 12.19
N VAL A 637 -4.12 18.61 11.42
CA VAL A 637 -2.92 17.78 11.56
C VAL A 637 -2.36 17.93 12.99
N GLN A 638 -2.35 19.15 13.55
CA GLN A 638 -1.99 19.36 14.96
C GLN A 638 -2.94 18.61 15.91
N GLN A 639 -4.26 18.75 15.77
CA GLN A 639 -5.22 18.03 16.62
C GLN A 639 -5.08 16.51 16.50
N THR A 640 -4.84 16.02 15.29
CA THR A 640 -4.60 14.59 15.04
C THR A 640 -3.35 14.13 15.75
N LEU A 641 -2.27 14.92 15.68
CA LEU A 641 -1.02 14.66 16.38
C LEU A 641 -1.21 14.68 17.89
N ASP A 642 -1.87 15.71 18.44
CA ASP A 642 -2.13 15.83 19.88
C ASP A 642 -2.91 14.61 20.41
N SER A 643 -3.90 14.15 19.65
CA SER A 643 -4.60 12.91 19.99
C SER A 643 -3.73 11.65 19.86
N PHE A 644 -2.77 11.59 18.92
CA PHE A 644 -1.83 10.45 18.87
C PHE A 644 -0.92 10.45 20.09
N VAL A 645 -0.43 11.62 20.50
CA VAL A 645 0.36 11.82 21.72
C VAL A 645 -0.44 11.38 22.96
N ALA A 646 -1.73 11.70 23.02
CA ALA A 646 -2.60 11.25 24.11
C ALA A 646 -2.81 9.71 24.15
N MET A 647 -2.74 9.04 22.99
CA MET A 647 -2.93 7.60 22.85
C MET A 647 -1.64 6.78 22.95
N VAL A 648 -0.50 7.38 23.31
CA VAL A 648 0.78 6.63 23.45
C VAL A 648 0.69 5.48 24.48
N LYS A 649 -0.35 5.46 25.34
CA LYS A 649 -0.64 4.34 26.25
C LYS A 649 -1.16 3.09 25.56
N ASP A 650 -1.74 3.23 24.38
CA ASP A 650 -2.31 2.11 23.66
C ASP A 650 -1.24 1.50 22.76
N SER A 651 -1.07 0.17 22.80
CA SER A 651 -0.21 -0.61 21.90
C SER A 651 -0.51 -0.43 20.39
N SER A 652 -1.55 0.33 20.06
CA SER A 652 -1.89 0.75 18.69
C SER A 652 -1.25 2.05 18.23
N CYS A 653 -0.62 2.85 19.10
CA CYS A 653 0.02 4.10 18.70
C CYS A 653 1.45 3.82 18.23
N ASP A 654 1.73 4.06 16.93
CA ASP A 654 3.10 4.00 16.44
C ASP A 654 3.84 5.27 16.84
N LEU A 655 4.67 5.15 17.87
CA LEU A 655 5.51 6.23 18.37
C LEU A 655 6.45 6.77 17.27
N LYS A 656 6.81 5.94 16.27
CA LYS A 656 7.61 6.35 15.11
C LYS A 656 6.86 7.36 14.26
N ASP A 657 5.65 7.01 13.86
CA ASP A 657 4.82 7.86 13.01
C ASP A 657 4.44 9.14 13.74
N THR A 658 4.18 9.05 15.05
CA THR A 658 3.90 10.21 15.91
C THR A 658 5.11 11.16 15.98
N LEU A 659 6.32 10.63 16.18
CA LEU A 659 7.54 11.42 16.21
C LEU A 659 7.79 12.08 14.86
N ILE A 660 7.76 11.32 13.76
CA ILE A 660 8.03 11.84 12.43
C ILE A 660 6.99 12.88 12.02
N LEU A 661 5.71 12.64 12.31
CA LEU A 661 4.67 13.62 12.05
C LEU A 661 4.90 14.92 12.84
N SER A 662 5.33 14.81 14.10
CA SER A 662 5.68 15.98 14.94
C SER A 662 6.87 16.75 14.36
N VAL A 663 7.94 16.06 13.96
CA VAL A 663 9.12 16.70 13.37
C VAL A 663 8.76 17.39 12.06
N VAL A 664 8.05 16.72 11.15
CA VAL A 664 7.64 17.28 9.84
C VAL A 664 6.68 18.45 10.02
N LEU A 665 5.68 18.34 10.90
CA LEU A 665 4.73 19.41 11.13
C LEU A 665 5.41 20.67 11.71
N ASN A 666 6.38 20.49 12.60
CA ASN A 666 7.09 21.61 13.21
C ASN A 666 8.21 22.16 12.32
N SER A 667 8.79 21.36 11.41
CA SER A 667 9.79 21.85 10.45
C SER A 667 9.19 22.80 9.42
N VAL A 668 7.90 22.65 9.09
CA VAL A 668 7.18 23.56 8.18
C VAL A 668 6.54 24.76 8.89
N LYS A 669 6.61 24.82 10.23
CA LYS A 669 6.05 25.91 11.05
C LYS A 669 7.17 26.82 11.55
N GLY A 670 7.26 28.03 11.01
CA GLY A 670 8.14 29.07 11.55
C GLY A 670 8.82 29.92 10.50
N ALA A 671 9.14 31.16 10.89
CA ALA A 671 9.73 32.13 9.99
C ALA A 671 11.25 31.90 9.84
N THR A 672 11.93 31.48 10.90
CA THR A 672 13.38 31.27 10.92
C THR A 672 13.74 29.81 11.19
N HIS A 673 14.96 29.43 10.81
CA HIS A 673 15.51 28.10 11.07
C HIS A 673 15.62 27.78 12.57
N GLU A 674 16.01 28.75 13.39
CA GLU A 674 16.11 28.60 14.86
C GLU A 674 14.73 28.37 15.49
N GLU A 675 13.71 29.13 15.09
CA GLU A 675 12.34 28.92 15.56
C GLU A 675 11.80 27.52 15.21
N ARG A 676 12.14 27.01 14.02
CA ARG A 676 11.72 25.68 13.58
C ARG A 676 12.38 24.60 14.43
N ILE A 677 13.69 24.70 14.68
CA ILE A 677 14.41 23.78 15.58
C ILE A 677 13.79 23.79 16.97
N GLN A 678 13.54 24.98 17.53
CA GLN A 678 12.94 25.11 18.85
C GLN A 678 11.57 24.42 18.92
N ARG A 679 10.71 24.64 17.92
CA ARG A 679 9.39 23.98 17.84
C ARG A 679 9.49 22.47 17.68
N ILE A 680 10.45 21.97 16.89
CA ILE A 680 10.69 20.53 16.77
C ILE A 680 11.08 19.96 18.13
N THR A 681 12.03 20.59 18.84
CA THR A 681 12.46 20.16 20.18
C THR A 681 11.29 20.13 21.18
N GLU A 682 10.47 21.17 21.21
CA GLU A 682 9.25 21.22 22.04
C GLU A 682 8.24 20.13 21.67
N GLY A 683 8.09 19.85 20.37
CA GLY A 683 7.23 18.78 19.88
C GLY A 683 7.70 17.39 20.32
N ILE A 684 9.01 17.16 20.37
CA ILE A 684 9.60 15.91 20.87
C ILE A 684 9.43 15.82 22.39
N ALA A 685 9.73 16.87 23.13
CA ALA A 685 9.57 16.92 24.58
C ALA A 685 8.13 16.54 25.01
N LYS A 686 7.11 17.11 24.34
CA LYS A 686 5.70 16.74 24.57
C LYS A 686 5.42 15.25 24.37
N ILE A 687 6.05 14.63 23.38
CA ILE A 687 5.90 13.19 23.14
C ILE A 687 6.53 12.40 24.28
N VAL A 688 7.75 12.73 24.71
CA VAL A 688 8.40 11.97 25.79
C VAL A 688 7.67 12.18 27.12
N ASP A 689 7.20 13.40 27.43
CA ASP A 689 6.38 13.69 28.61
C ASP A 689 5.10 12.85 28.64
N ALA A 690 4.33 12.87 27.53
CA ALA A 690 3.12 12.07 27.41
C ALA A 690 3.40 10.56 27.53
N SER A 691 4.53 10.11 26.98
CA SER A 691 4.97 8.71 27.08
C SER A 691 5.40 8.33 28.50
N MET A 692 6.03 9.25 29.25
CA MET A 692 6.39 9.02 30.65
C MET A 692 5.14 8.94 31.54
N MET A 693 4.19 9.85 31.34
CA MET A 693 2.87 9.80 32.00
C MET A 693 2.10 8.52 31.63
N SER A 694 2.33 7.99 30.43
CA SER A 694 1.76 6.71 30.00
C SER A 694 2.28 5.54 30.81
N LEU A 695 3.60 5.41 30.86
CA LEU A 695 4.29 4.33 31.55
C LEU A 695 4.31 4.47 33.09
N ASN A 696 3.65 5.52 33.62
CA ASN A 696 3.69 5.88 35.03
C ASN A 696 5.14 5.95 35.56
N THR A 697 6.03 6.55 34.76
CA THR A 697 7.47 6.67 35.03
C THR A 697 7.86 8.14 35.14
N ASN A 698 9.08 8.40 35.60
CA ASN A 698 9.62 9.76 35.75
C ASN A 698 10.98 9.88 35.03
N PRO A 699 11.46 11.11 34.77
CA PRO A 699 12.71 11.32 34.03
C PRO A 699 13.92 10.62 34.66
N GLU A 700 14.00 10.56 35.99
CA GLU A 700 15.08 9.87 36.71
C GLU A 700 15.02 8.35 36.52
N ALA A 701 13.82 7.76 36.57
CA ALA A 701 13.60 6.35 36.35
C ALA A 701 13.94 5.97 34.91
N VAL A 702 13.53 6.77 33.92
CA VAL A 702 13.93 6.58 32.51
C VAL A 702 15.43 6.75 32.34
N ALA A 703 16.07 7.73 32.98
CA ALA A 703 17.52 7.88 32.94
C ALA A 703 18.25 6.63 33.49
N ASN A 704 17.73 6.07 34.58
CA ASN A 704 18.23 4.87 35.25
C ASN A 704 17.86 3.55 34.56
N MET A 705 16.96 3.55 33.56
CA MET A 705 16.68 2.35 32.79
C MET A 705 17.97 1.89 32.09
N PRO A 706 18.33 0.60 32.20
CA PRO A 706 19.51 0.10 31.53
C PRO A 706 19.36 0.36 30.04
N MET A 707 20.41 0.92 29.43
CA MET A 707 20.60 0.86 27.98
C MET A 707 20.68 -0.63 27.62
N MET A 708 19.55 -1.23 27.26
CA MET A 708 19.48 -2.65 26.95
C MET A 708 20.29 -2.89 25.68
N SER A 709 21.53 -3.33 25.85
CA SER A 709 22.26 -4.03 24.82
C SER A 709 21.50 -5.33 24.56
N GLY A 710 21.18 -5.63 23.29
CA GLY A 710 20.39 -6.81 22.94
C GLY A 710 20.97 -8.10 23.56
N PRO A 711 20.18 -9.17 23.72
CA PRO A 711 20.54 -10.35 24.53
C PRO A 711 21.76 -11.17 24.03
N ASN A 712 22.57 -10.68 23.09
CA ASN A 712 23.87 -11.22 22.69
C ASN A 712 24.81 -10.10 22.19
N THR A 713 25.04 -9.05 22.98
CA THR A 713 26.15 -8.10 22.71
C THR A 713 27.43 -8.60 23.38
N PRO A 714 28.46 -9.05 22.63
CA PRO A 714 29.79 -9.15 23.20
C PRO A 714 30.24 -7.73 23.55
N VAL A 715 30.71 -7.54 24.79
CA VAL A 715 31.38 -6.30 25.17
C VAL A 715 32.66 -6.21 24.34
N ASP A 716 32.71 -5.30 23.37
CA ASP A 716 33.95 -4.97 22.67
C ASP A 716 34.92 -4.32 23.69
N PRO A 717 36.06 -4.95 24.02
CA PRO A 717 37.00 -4.41 25.00
C PRO A 717 37.65 -3.08 24.56
N TYR A 718 37.49 -2.69 23.29
CA TYR A 718 38.15 -1.52 22.70
C TYR A 718 37.20 -0.42 22.23
N ALA A 719 35.88 -0.59 22.41
CA ALA A 719 34.93 0.51 22.20
C ALA A 719 35.05 1.50 23.37
N PRO A 720 35.20 2.82 23.13
CA PRO A 720 35.18 3.79 24.21
C PRO A 720 33.85 3.67 24.94
N GLN A 721 33.92 3.37 26.25
CA GLN A 721 32.75 3.16 27.08
C GLN A 721 31.85 4.41 27.01
N GLY A 722 30.59 4.23 26.57
CA GLY A 722 29.52 5.17 26.86
C GLY A 722 29.12 6.19 25.78
N ILE A 723 29.37 5.97 24.49
CA ILE A 723 28.81 6.87 23.44
C ILE A 723 28.02 6.08 22.40
N TYR A 724 26.72 5.90 22.66
CA TYR A 724 25.74 5.68 21.60
C TYR A 724 25.70 6.95 20.73
N SER A 725 26.05 6.83 19.45
CA SER A 725 25.96 7.96 18.52
C SER A 725 24.50 8.16 18.10
N PRO A 726 23.98 9.40 18.07
CA PRO A 726 22.68 9.71 17.47
C PRO A 726 22.56 9.28 16.00
N ALA A 727 23.68 9.14 15.27
CA ALA A 727 23.68 8.61 13.91
C ALA A 727 23.37 7.10 13.86
N THR A 728 23.89 6.32 14.83
CA THR A 728 23.49 4.91 15.00
C THR A 728 22.04 4.79 15.48
N PHE A 729 21.58 5.73 16.31
CA PHE A 729 20.17 5.81 16.68
C PHE A 729 19.29 6.02 15.46
N PHE A 730 19.67 6.85 14.47
CA PHE A 730 18.85 7.04 13.26
C PHE A 730 19.01 5.96 12.19
N ASP A 731 20.18 5.36 12.01
CA ASP A 731 20.30 4.16 11.17
C ASP A 731 19.44 3.03 11.73
N ASP A 732 19.33 2.94 13.05
CA ASP A 732 18.35 2.10 13.72
C ASP A 732 16.93 2.67 13.50
N PHE A 733 16.67 3.96 13.77
CA PHE A 733 15.36 4.66 13.67
C PHE A 733 14.69 4.52 12.32
N ALA A 734 15.44 4.76 11.25
CA ALA A 734 15.01 4.59 9.89
C ALA A 734 14.84 3.10 9.54
N CYS A 735 15.53 2.19 10.25
CA CYS A 735 15.46 0.73 10.11
C CYS A 735 14.55 0.04 11.14
N TRP A 736 13.77 0.74 12.00
CA TRP A 736 13.10 0.19 13.21
C TRP A 736 12.10 -1.00 13.02
N ASP A 737 12.06 -1.64 11.86
CA ASP A 737 11.44 -2.95 11.61
C ASP A 737 12.46 -4.11 11.70
N THR A 738 13.62 -3.91 12.34
CA THR A 738 14.73 -4.87 12.42
C THR A 738 14.66 -5.84 13.60
N ASP A 739 13.48 -6.17 14.13
CA ASP A 739 13.36 -7.23 15.17
C ASP A 739 13.84 -8.61 14.70
N GLN A 740 14.31 -8.76 13.46
CA GLN A 740 14.96 -9.96 12.93
C GLN A 740 16.38 -9.76 12.36
N TRP A 741 16.97 -8.56 12.46
CA TRP A 741 18.26 -8.26 11.84
C TRP A 741 19.28 -7.84 12.91
N ASP A 742 20.09 -8.81 13.35
CA ASP A 742 21.25 -8.63 14.23
C ASP A 742 22.17 -7.50 13.73
N LEU A 743 22.26 -6.40 14.47
CA LEU A 743 23.02 -5.21 14.04
C LEU A 743 24.53 -5.31 14.32
N SER A 744 25.05 -6.45 14.78
CA SER A 744 26.48 -6.64 15.00
C SER A 744 27.17 -7.29 13.78
N THR A 745 27.99 -6.51 13.08
CA THR A 745 29.19 -6.91 12.32
C THR A 745 29.73 -5.66 11.62
N VAL A 746 30.35 -4.78 12.41
CA VAL A 746 31.30 -3.79 11.90
C VAL A 746 32.68 -4.29 12.33
N PRO A 747 33.55 -4.73 11.41
CA PRO A 747 34.96 -4.76 11.69
C PRO A 747 35.46 -3.31 11.64
N VAL A 748 35.78 -2.77 12.80
CA VAL A 748 36.64 -1.59 12.90
C VAL A 748 38.05 -2.03 12.49
N GLY A 749 38.57 -1.45 11.40
CA GLY A 749 39.99 -1.48 11.06
C GLY A 749 40.35 -2.24 9.78
N MET A 750 40.64 -1.50 8.70
CA MET A 750 42.03 -1.25 8.24
C MET A 750 42.04 -0.60 6.85
N LYS A 751 42.61 0.61 6.81
CA LYS A 751 43.06 1.45 5.67
C LYS A 751 42.03 2.05 4.73
#